data_AF-A0A0K8V7Q7-F1
#
_entry.id   AF-A0A0K8V7Q7-F1
#
_cell.length_a   1.000
_cell.length_b   1.000
_cell.length_c   1.000
_cell.angle_alpha   90.00
_cell.angle_beta   90.00
_cell.angle_gamma   90.00
#
_symmetry.space_group_name_H-M   'P 1'
#
loop_
_entity.id
_entity.type
_entity.pdbx_description
1 polymer ?
#
loop_
_entity_poly.entity_id
_entity_poly.type
_entity_poly.pdbx_seq_one_letter_code
_entity_poly.pdbx_strand_id
1 'polypeptide(L)'
;MFPNIWKRSAQSLSKHATSYQKKKDQLTVLEEKSIKLELTLSDEKRQQEILRSKYESMVEQNKTLENDLNTLRTSSTDSNTELLKMSQMVTLKQKAYDELLDKTNMERVSLEGQLEASQQRLDILCSQVEMLTQEMKSATEENIKRVEILKLEQEKYGKQELELSELSRKFEALSAKYTRIDNENQNLQRDLATLRNTSTTSDALVTKLTEELTQNQKTMQDLTDKSTADRLQLSNQLQELEQRLEAKLRETDLLRSELQEAIKSKDKQAEEFELLKFEIQAQSTCQLDILKEKESTEQKKIIENFQAQLKDAEQSKAKLDEAISSLQQQIKLLQDELLKSQLDFKAKEDELSKKIINLCNEGEEVREVLRQTKLDGSNSLSTLELEKLELHKTIESLQSELKSIEDELRKSRSEIEQLKKAESSDAKEFQNQIESLKSALDVANTEAQFRTKMAEEDKNKIEELRKMVDTVQTVNTNISATNAEMSHALQSLEQEKCETAHIFELFEMESDQNMEKLGDKLVDLKQKLIDAQAHIEQKSAIIKEKESEVSSISIKFEASQTALVGLQSTLLDQSTKISELSTANTELEKLVFEKKYLLEQQAALQSQLDEYKQVVNEMDNGSAAKNEALHQLQERVKELEEENLRNMEFQERLNSDNVKIQRKFEILDLEKTREMVAAQSRINELQALKVLKPNNSATADVPKEGEEPEGNLAQINFLNSIIADMQKKNDSLKAKIEALEALPTDFTQPKAFELIAKRKPAPRVFCDICDEFDKHETEDCPLQASDDRDYSPPPLTEATERKVRKLPEPRKYCETCEVFGHLTGECAEDEW
;
A
#
# COMPACT_ATOMS: atom_id res chain seq x y z
N MET A 1 -141.62 -98.30 -235.80
CA MET A 1 -143.01 -98.70 -236.07
C MET A 1 -143.87 -98.39 -234.85
N PHE A 2 -145.00 -97.73 -235.07
CA PHE A 2 -146.30 -97.89 -234.37
C PHE A 2 -146.50 -97.39 -232.91
N PRO A 3 -147.77 -97.10 -232.51
CA PRO A 3 -148.09 -96.02 -231.56
C PRO A 3 -149.13 -96.41 -230.47
N ASN A 4 -149.67 -95.41 -229.77
CA ASN A 4 -150.84 -95.48 -228.87
C ASN A 4 -150.65 -96.28 -227.55
N ILE A 5 -151.47 -95.96 -226.54
CA ILE A 5 -151.27 -96.31 -225.12
C ILE A 5 -149.94 -95.72 -224.56
N TRP A 6 -149.69 -94.41 -224.45
CA TRP A 6 -150.51 -93.24 -224.07
C TRP A 6 -151.27 -93.33 -222.74
N LYS A 7 -150.85 -92.47 -221.80
CA LYS A 7 -151.66 -91.51 -221.01
C LYS A 7 -152.23 -91.82 -219.62
N ARG A 8 -152.24 -93.04 -219.05
CA ARG A 8 -152.99 -93.29 -217.77
C ARG A 8 -152.25 -93.56 -216.45
N SER A 9 -151.07 -94.20 -216.37
CA SER A 9 -150.47 -94.56 -215.05
C SER A 9 -149.29 -93.70 -214.57
N ALA A 10 -148.63 -92.95 -215.47
CA ALA A 10 -147.55 -92.01 -215.10
C ALA A 10 -148.00 -90.92 -214.09
N GLN A 11 -149.31 -90.65 -213.99
CA GLN A 11 -149.88 -89.72 -213.00
C GLN A 11 -149.98 -90.30 -211.57
N SER A 12 -149.90 -91.62 -211.38
CA SER A 12 -149.89 -92.23 -210.04
C SER A 12 -148.51 -92.07 -209.37
N LEU A 13 -147.46 -92.45 -210.10
CA LEU A 13 -146.05 -92.28 -209.70
C LEU A 13 -145.72 -90.81 -209.35
N SER A 14 -146.21 -89.86 -210.14
CA SER A 14 -145.99 -88.42 -209.89
C SER A 14 -146.65 -87.92 -208.59
N LYS A 15 -147.89 -88.36 -208.28
CA LYS A 15 -148.60 -87.96 -207.05
C LYS A 15 -148.03 -88.59 -205.78
N HIS A 16 -147.52 -89.82 -205.85
CA HIS A 16 -146.92 -90.45 -204.67
C HIS A 16 -145.49 -89.94 -204.39
N ALA A 17 -144.68 -89.67 -205.42
CA ALA A 17 -143.37 -89.04 -205.24
C ALA A 17 -143.47 -87.65 -204.59
N THR A 18 -144.44 -86.82 -205.01
CA THR A 18 -144.69 -85.50 -204.40
C THR A 18 -145.24 -85.60 -202.98
N SER A 19 -146.06 -86.62 -202.66
CA SER A 19 -146.53 -86.87 -201.29
C SER A 19 -145.39 -87.29 -200.34
N TYR A 20 -144.49 -88.17 -200.80
CA TYR A 20 -143.36 -88.65 -200.00
C TYR A 20 -142.37 -87.52 -199.69
N GLN A 21 -142.00 -86.72 -200.70
CA GLN A 21 -141.08 -85.59 -200.49
C GLN A 21 -141.66 -84.59 -199.48
N LYS A 22 -142.94 -84.21 -199.63
CA LYS A 22 -143.60 -83.26 -198.73
C LYS A 22 -143.69 -83.74 -197.28
N LYS A 23 -143.78 -85.06 -197.05
CA LYS A 23 -143.70 -85.66 -195.70
C LYS A 23 -142.27 -85.73 -195.17
N LYS A 24 -141.27 -85.97 -196.02
CA LYS A 24 -139.85 -85.93 -195.63
C LYS A 24 -139.44 -84.53 -195.18
N ASP A 25 -139.88 -83.50 -195.91
CA ASP A 25 -139.63 -82.10 -195.57
C ASP A 25 -140.37 -81.67 -194.27
N GLN A 26 -141.52 -82.28 -193.95
CA GLN A 26 -142.19 -82.08 -192.66
C GLN A 26 -141.47 -82.76 -191.50
N LEU A 27 -140.82 -83.91 -191.72
CA LEU A 27 -140.08 -84.63 -190.68
C LEU A 27 -138.84 -83.86 -190.26
N THR A 28 -138.04 -83.35 -191.21
CA THR A 28 -136.84 -82.54 -190.91
C THR A 28 -137.18 -81.25 -190.16
N VAL A 29 -138.30 -80.59 -190.49
CA VAL A 29 -138.76 -79.39 -189.75
C VAL A 29 -139.19 -79.73 -188.31
N LEU A 30 -139.65 -80.95 -188.03
CA LEU A 30 -139.96 -81.40 -186.68
C LEU A 30 -138.70 -81.79 -185.89
N GLU A 31 -137.73 -82.43 -186.54
CA GLU A 31 -136.42 -82.73 -185.94
C GLU A 31 -135.66 -81.45 -185.55
N GLU A 32 -135.62 -80.44 -186.42
CA GLU A 32 -135.03 -79.12 -186.10
C GLU A 32 -135.74 -78.43 -184.91
N LYS A 33 -137.06 -78.59 -184.79
CA LYS A 33 -137.81 -78.08 -183.62
C LYS A 33 -137.49 -78.83 -182.33
N SER A 34 -137.30 -80.14 -182.40
CA SER A 34 -136.94 -80.97 -181.23
C SER A 34 -135.56 -80.57 -180.69
N ILE A 35 -134.57 -80.45 -181.57
CA ILE A 35 -133.20 -80.06 -181.20
C ILE A 35 -133.15 -78.65 -180.59
N LYS A 36 -133.94 -77.70 -181.13
CA LYS A 36 -134.06 -76.36 -180.54
C LYS A 36 -134.63 -76.37 -179.12
N LEU A 37 -135.62 -77.21 -178.85
CA LEU A 37 -136.23 -77.33 -177.52
C LEU A 37 -135.25 -77.91 -176.49
N GLU A 38 -134.50 -78.95 -176.85
CA GLU A 38 -133.48 -79.55 -175.97
C GLU A 38 -132.37 -78.57 -175.60
N LEU A 39 -131.90 -77.74 -176.56
CA LEU A 39 -130.90 -76.71 -176.30
C LEU A 39 -131.41 -75.66 -175.29
N THR A 40 -132.63 -75.14 -175.47
CA THR A 40 -133.22 -74.19 -174.50
C THR A 40 -133.38 -74.78 -173.10
N LEU A 41 -133.74 -76.06 -172.99
CA LEU A 41 -133.92 -76.75 -171.70
C LEU A 41 -132.57 -76.99 -170.99
N SER A 42 -131.49 -77.14 -171.75
CA SER A 42 -130.12 -77.22 -171.23
C SER A 42 -129.64 -75.87 -170.67
N ASP A 43 -129.88 -74.77 -171.40
CA ASP A 43 -129.50 -73.43 -170.95
C ASP A 43 -130.26 -72.97 -169.70
N GLU A 44 -131.57 -73.26 -169.58
CA GLU A 44 -132.33 -72.93 -168.37
C GLU A 44 -131.81 -73.67 -167.12
N LYS A 45 -131.49 -74.97 -167.23
CA LYS A 45 -130.86 -75.72 -166.14
C LYS A 45 -129.53 -75.10 -165.71
N ARG A 46 -128.71 -74.67 -166.68
CA ARG A 46 -127.42 -74.03 -166.39
C ARG A 46 -127.60 -72.70 -165.64
N GLN A 47 -128.63 -71.91 -165.97
CA GLN A 47 -128.96 -70.70 -165.22
C GLN A 47 -129.43 -71.01 -163.79
N GLN A 48 -130.22 -72.07 -163.60
CA GLN A 48 -130.69 -72.50 -162.28
C GLN A 48 -129.52 -72.91 -161.35
N GLU A 49 -128.53 -73.64 -161.88
CA GLU A 49 -127.30 -74.03 -161.17
C GLU A 49 -126.49 -72.80 -160.70
N ILE A 50 -126.34 -71.80 -161.58
CA ILE A 50 -125.61 -70.55 -161.29
C ILE A 50 -126.32 -69.74 -160.19
N LEU A 51 -127.65 -69.65 -160.23
CA LEU A 51 -128.44 -68.94 -159.21
C LEU A 51 -128.36 -69.65 -157.85
N ARG A 52 -128.38 -70.99 -157.83
CA ARG A 52 -128.23 -71.77 -156.60
C ARG A 52 -126.87 -71.55 -155.95
N SER A 53 -125.79 -71.61 -156.73
CA SER A 53 -124.42 -71.35 -156.24
C SER A 53 -124.28 -69.93 -155.65
N LYS A 54 -124.90 -68.91 -156.29
CA LYS A 54 -124.96 -67.55 -155.74
C LYS A 54 -125.72 -67.46 -154.41
N TYR A 55 -126.82 -68.18 -154.27
CA TYR A 55 -127.59 -68.21 -153.03
C TYR A 55 -126.79 -68.84 -151.88
N GLU A 56 -126.17 -70.00 -152.12
CA GLU A 56 -125.33 -70.70 -151.15
C GLU A 56 -124.14 -69.82 -150.70
N SER A 57 -123.49 -69.10 -151.63
CA SER A 57 -122.41 -68.15 -151.30
C SER A 57 -122.87 -66.96 -150.42
N MET A 58 -124.13 -66.53 -150.53
CA MET A 58 -124.64 -65.37 -149.79
C MET A 58 -125.02 -65.75 -148.34
N VAL A 59 -125.46 -67.00 -148.13
CA VAL A 59 -125.74 -67.55 -146.79
C VAL A 59 -124.45 -67.63 -145.95
N GLU A 60 -123.34 -68.09 -146.54
CA GLU A 60 -122.06 -68.19 -145.83
C GLU A 60 -121.51 -66.81 -145.43
N GLN A 61 -121.71 -65.78 -146.27
CA GLN A 61 -121.36 -64.39 -145.91
C GLN A 61 -122.14 -63.87 -144.70
N ASN A 62 -123.47 -64.07 -144.65
CA ASN A 62 -124.27 -63.63 -143.50
C ASN A 62 -123.83 -64.30 -142.18
N LYS A 63 -123.56 -65.60 -142.24
CA LYS A 63 -123.07 -66.37 -141.09
C LYS A 63 -121.70 -65.89 -140.60
N THR A 64 -120.85 -65.39 -141.50
CA THR A 64 -119.57 -64.78 -141.14
C THR A 64 -119.79 -63.46 -140.40
N LEU A 65 -120.67 -62.59 -140.91
CA LEU A 65 -120.99 -61.29 -140.30
C LEU A 65 -121.64 -61.40 -138.90
N GLU A 66 -122.46 -62.42 -138.65
CA GLU A 66 -123.02 -62.66 -137.30
C GLU A 66 -121.94 -63.02 -136.27
N ASN A 67 -120.92 -63.79 -136.66
CA ASN A 67 -119.80 -64.13 -135.79
C ASN A 67 -118.94 -62.90 -135.47
N ASP A 68 -118.67 -62.03 -136.46
CA ASP A 68 -117.92 -60.79 -136.27
C ASP A 68 -118.66 -59.84 -135.29
N LEU A 69 -119.98 -59.72 -135.42
CA LEU A 69 -120.82 -58.90 -134.53
C LEU A 69 -120.81 -59.40 -133.07
N ASN A 70 -120.86 -60.71 -132.85
CA ASN A 70 -120.77 -61.27 -131.49
C ASN A 70 -119.38 -61.05 -130.87
N THR A 71 -118.32 -61.18 -131.66
CA THR A 71 -116.93 -60.94 -131.21
C THR A 71 -116.71 -59.49 -130.77
N LEU A 72 -117.28 -58.53 -131.51
CA LEU A 72 -117.27 -57.10 -131.14
C LEU A 72 -118.02 -56.78 -129.84
N ARG A 73 -119.12 -57.50 -129.56
CA ARG A 73 -119.89 -57.29 -128.33
C ARG A 73 -119.13 -57.74 -127.08
N THR A 74 -118.50 -58.92 -127.10
CA THR A 74 -117.76 -59.43 -125.95
C THR A 74 -116.53 -58.58 -125.61
N SER A 75 -115.78 -58.10 -126.62
CA SER A 75 -114.63 -57.21 -126.40
C SER A 75 -115.01 -55.86 -125.79
N SER A 76 -116.22 -55.34 -126.10
CA SER A 76 -116.73 -54.09 -125.55
C SER A 76 -117.10 -54.21 -124.06
N THR A 77 -117.66 -55.34 -123.64
CA THR A 77 -117.95 -55.60 -122.22
C THR A 77 -116.69 -55.68 -121.36
N ASP A 78 -115.64 -56.40 -121.78
CA ASP A 78 -114.40 -56.50 -121.00
C ASP A 78 -113.71 -55.14 -120.84
N SER A 79 -113.63 -54.35 -121.92
CA SER A 79 -113.00 -53.01 -121.92
C SER A 79 -113.59 -52.05 -120.88
N ASN A 80 -114.91 -52.14 -120.65
CA ASN A 80 -115.57 -51.32 -119.62
C ASN A 80 -115.24 -51.77 -118.19
N THR A 81 -114.99 -53.06 -117.96
CA THR A 81 -114.56 -53.55 -116.63
C THR A 81 -113.12 -53.16 -116.30
N GLU A 82 -112.23 -53.16 -117.29
CA GLU A 82 -110.86 -52.64 -117.16
C GLU A 82 -110.85 -51.15 -116.80
N LEU A 83 -111.67 -50.34 -117.49
CA LEU A 83 -111.82 -48.91 -117.20
C LEU A 83 -112.30 -48.64 -115.76
N LEU A 84 -113.25 -49.44 -115.26
CA LEU A 84 -113.72 -49.32 -113.87
C LEU A 84 -112.62 -49.66 -112.86
N LYS A 85 -111.85 -50.74 -113.07
CA LYS A 85 -110.70 -51.09 -112.22
C LYS A 85 -109.64 -49.99 -112.23
N MET A 86 -109.33 -49.41 -113.39
CA MET A 86 -108.36 -48.32 -113.50
C MET A 86 -108.84 -47.06 -112.78
N SER A 87 -110.13 -46.71 -112.89
CA SER A 87 -110.73 -45.61 -112.14
C SER A 87 -110.68 -45.82 -110.62
N GLN A 88 -110.98 -47.03 -110.15
CA GLN A 88 -110.83 -47.41 -108.73
C GLN A 88 -109.37 -47.34 -108.28
N MET A 89 -108.42 -47.80 -109.10
CA MET A 89 -106.98 -47.73 -108.80
C MET A 89 -106.47 -46.29 -108.74
N VAL A 90 -106.93 -45.40 -109.62
CA VAL A 90 -106.61 -43.96 -109.55
C VAL A 90 -107.16 -43.34 -108.27
N THR A 91 -108.42 -43.62 -107.92
CA THR A 91 -109.03 -43.12 -106.66
C THR A 91 -108.27 -43.62 -105.42
N LEU A 92 -107.84 -44.89 -105.39
CA LEU A 92 -107.03 -45.44 -104.30
C LEU A 92 -105.65 -44.80 -104.22
N LYS A 93 -104.98 -44.56 -105.36
CA LYS A 93 -103.69 -43.87 -105.40
C LYS A 93 -103.80 -42.40 -105.00
N GLN A 94 -104.88 -41.71 -105.39
CA GLN A 94 -105.15 -40.34 -104.95
C GLN A 94 -105.30 -40.29 -103.43
N LYS A 95 -106.14 -41.16 -102.85
CA LYS A 95 -106.32 -41.23 -101.39
C LYS A 95 -105.01 -41.54 -100.65
N ALA A 96 -104.20 -42.46 -101.15
CA ALA A 96 -102.88 -42.75 -100.57
C ALA A 96 -101.88 -41.59 -100.70
N TYR A 97 -101.97 -40.80 -101.78
CA TYR A 97 -101.19 -39.58 -101.95
C TYR A 97 -101.63 -38.48 -100.98
N ASP A 98 -102.94 -38.28 -100.81
CA ASP A 98 -103.49 -37.30 -99.88
C ASP A 98 -103.13 -37.67 -98.41
N GLU A 99 -103.23 -38.94 -98.03
CA GLU A 99 -102.78 -39.44 -96.71
C GLU A 99 -101.28 -39.23 -96.46
N LEU A 100 -100.44 -39.41 -97.50
CA LEU A 100 -99.00 -39.11 -97.42
C LEU A 100 -98.72 -37.61 -97.33
N LEU A 101 -99.47 -36.79 -98.06
CA LEU A 101 -99.36 -35.33 -98.05
C LEU A 101 -99.74 -34.77 -96.68
N ASP A 102 -100.85 -35.22 -96.11
CA ASP A 102 -101.29 -34.84 -94.76
C ASP A 102 -100.27 -35.26 -93.70
N LYS A 103 -99.77 -36.49 -93.76
CA LYS A 103 -98.72 -36.96 -92.84
C LYS A 103 -97.44 -36.13 -92.97
N THR A 104 -97.00 -35.82 -94.19
CA THR A 104 -95.82 -34.98 -94.44
C THR A 104 -96.03 -33.55 -93.93
N ASN A 105 -97.24 -33.00 -94.10
CA ASN A 105 -97.59 -31.68 -93.57
C ASN A 105 -97.61 -31.66 -92.03
N MET A 106 -98.14 -32.72 -91.39
CA MET A 106 -98.12 -32.85 -89.92
C MET A 106 -96.69 -32.98 -89.37
N GLU A 107 -95.84 -33.78 -90.03
CA GLU A 107 -94.42 -33.91 -89.66
C GLU A 107 -93.67 -32.59 -89.86
N ARG A 108 -93.93 -31.87 -90.97
CA ARG A 108 -93.38 -30.53 -91.19
C ARG A 108 -93.78 -29.54 -90.09
N VAL A 109 -95.07 -29.43 -89.77
CA VAL A 109 -95.56 -28.53 -88.70
C VAL A 109 -94.97 -28.89 -87.33
N SER A 110 -94.79 -30.18 -87.05
CA SER A 110 -94.12 -30.65 -85.83
C SER A 110 -92.64 -30.24 -85.78
N LEU A 111 -91.93 -30.36 -86.90
CA LEU A 111 -90.51 -29.95 -87.01
C LEU A 111 -90.34 -28.42 -87.00
N GLU A 112 -91.24 -27.68 -87.65
CA GLU A 112 -91.29 -26.20 -87.61
C GLU A 112 -91.52 -25.72 -86.17
N GLY A 113 -92.47 -26.31 -85.44
CA GLY A 113 -92.71 -25.99 -84.03
C GLY A 113 -91.56 -26.37 -83.10
N GLN A 114 -90.84 -27.47 -83.38
CA GLN A 114 -89.61 -27.83 -82.65
C GLN A 114 -88.47 -26.86 -82.93
N LEU A 115 -88.31 -26.43 -84.20
CA LEU A 115 -87.31 -25.46 -84.60
C LEU A 115 -87.59 -24.10 -83.95
N GLU A 116 -88.83 -23.60 -84.01
CA GLU A 116 -89.25 -22.35 -83.37
C GLU A 116 -89.04 -22.38 -81.85
N ALA A 117 -89.43 -23.48 -81.18
CA ALA A 117 -89.16 -23.67 -79.76
C ALA A 117 -87.66 -23.75 -79.42
N SER A 118 -86.83 -24.29 -80.32
CA SER A 118 -85.37 -24.29 -80.14
C SER A 118 -84.76 -22.89 -80.34
N GLN A 119 -85.28 -22.11 -81.29
CA GLN A 119 -84.85 -20.75 -81.56
C GLN A 119 -85.22 -19.80 -80.42
N GLN A 120 -86.45 -19.87 -79.91
CA GLN A 120 -86.87 -19.13 -78.71
C GLN A 120 -85.98 -19.45 -77.49
N ARG A 121 -85.55 -20.71 -77.31
CA ARG A 121 -84.60 -21.09 -76.25
C ARG A 121 -83.21 -20.49 -76.47
N LEU A 122 -82.72 -20.46 -77.71
CA LEU A 122 -81.45 -19.83 -78.04
C LEU A 122 -81.50 -18.32 -77.81
N ASP A 123 -82.57 -17.63 -78.22
CA ASP A 123 -82.73 -16.18 -78.01
C ASP A 123 -82.77 -15.82 -76.51
N ILE A 124 -83.43 -16.63 -75.67
CA ILE A 124 -83.41 -16.49 -74.22
C ILE A 124 -82.00 -16.70 -73.65
N LEU A 125 -81.27 -17.72 -74.12
CA LEU A 125 -79.89 -17.99 -73.68
C LEU A 125 -78.93 -16.88 -74.10
N CYS A 126 -79.04 -16.37 -75.34
CA CYS A 126 -78.27 -15.21 -75.80
C CYS A 126 -78.54 -13.98 -74.94
N SER A 127 -79.82 -13.69 -74.65
CA SER A 127 -80.21 -12.58 -73.75
C SER A 127 -79.62 -12.73 -72.34
N GLN A 128 -79.59 -13.95 -71.80
CA GLN A 128 -78.97 -14.24 -70.50
C GLN A 128 -77.43 -14.06 -70.55
N VAL A 129 -76.77 -14.51 -71.61
CA VAL A 129 -75.33 -14.31 -71.81
C VAL A 129 -74.99 -12.83 -71.95
N GLU A 130 -75.81 -12.04 -72.65
CA GLU A 130 -75.64 -10.59 -72.76
C GLU A 130 -75.78 -9.89 -71.41
N MET A 131 -76.81 -10.21 -70.63
CA MET A 131 -76.99 -9.67 -69.27
C MET A 131 -75.80 -10.03 -68.36
N LEU A 132 -75.41 -11.29 -68.30
CA LEU A 132 -74.26 -11.74 -67.49
C LEU A 132 -72.94 -11.10 -67.95
N THR A 133 -72.76 -10.89 -69.26
CA THR A 133 -71.57 -10.19 -69.81
C THR A 133 -71.55 -8.73 -69.37
N GLN A 134 -72.71 -8.06 -69.37
CA GLN A 134 -72.84 -6.67 -68.93
C GLN A 134 -72.66 -6.52 -67.40
N GLU A 135 -73.16 -7.48 -66.60
CA GLU A 135 -72.92 -7.55 -65.16
C GLU A 135 -71.44 -7.80 -64.84
N MET A 136 -70.78 -8.75 -65.51
CA MET A 136 -69.34 -8.99 -65.36
C MET A 136 -68.51 -7.76 -65.75
N LYS A 137 -68.93 -7.03 -66.80
CA LYS A 137 -68.30 -5.77 -67.18
C LYS A 137 -68.47 -4.70 -66.10
N SER A 138 -69.67 -4.50 -65.56
CA SER A 138 -69.88 -3.49 -64.50
C SER A 138 -69.11 -3.84 -63.22
N ALA A 139 -69.06 -5.12 -62.84
CA ALA A 139 -68.29 -5.61 -61.71
C ALA A 139 -66.77 -5.43 -61.89
N THR A 140 -66.23 -5.65 -63.10
CA THR A 140 -64.80 -5.39 -63.39
C THR A 140 -64.47 -3.89 -63.37
N GLU A 141 -65.34 -3.03 -63.92
CA GLU A 141 -65.19 -1.57 -63.84
C GLU A 141 -65.25 -1.05 -62.39
N GLU A 142 -66.10 -1.61 -61.53
CA GLU A 142 -66.15 -1.27 -60.12
C GLU A 142 -64.89 -1.75 -59.37
N ASN A 143 -64.43 -2.97 -59.65
CA ASN A 143 -63.22 -3.51 -59.04
C ASN A 143 -61.97 -2.67 -59.41
N ILE A 144 -61.85 -2.21 -60.66
CA ILE A 144 -60.78 -1.30 -61.09
C ILE A 144 -60.81 0.00 -60.27
N LYS A 145 -61.98 0.62 -60.08
CA LYS A 145 -62.14 1.83 -59.26
C LYS A 145 -61.74 1.59 -57.80
N ARG A 146 -62.12 0.45 -57.22
CA ARG A 146 -61.73 0.07 -55.84
C ARG A 146 -60.21 -0.11 -55.72
N VAL A 147 -59.57 -0.76 -56.68
CA VAL A 147 -58.10 -0.92 -56.73
C VAL A 147 -57.38 0.42 -56.88
N GLU A 148 -57.93 1.35 -57.65
CA GLU A 148 -57.37 2.70 -57.82
C GLU A 148 -57.46 3.53 -56.52
N ILE A 149 -58.59 3.48 -55.82
CA ILE A 149 -58.75 4.09 -54.49
C ILE A 149 -57.75 3.49 -53.47
N LEU A 150 -57.63 2.15 -53.42
CA LEU A 150 -56.69 1.48 -52.53
C LEU A 150 -55.23 1.88 -52.79
N LYS A 151 -54.83 2.07 -54.05
CA LYS A 151 -53.49 2.59 -54.39
C LYS A 151 -53.27 4.01 -53.87
N LEU A 152 -54.26 4.90 -54.04
CA LEU A 152 -54.17 6.28 -53.53
C LEU A 152 -54.10 6.33 -52.00
N GLU A 153 -54.83 5.46 -51.30
CA GLU A 153 -54.73 5.32 -49.84
C GLU A 153 -53.38 4.75 -49.40
N GLN A 154 -52.84 3.76 -50.11
CA GLN A 154 -51.52 3.20 -49.85
C GLN A 154 -50.40 4.22 -50.06
N GLU A 155 -50.45 5.02 -51.12
CA GLU A 155 -49.52 6.15 -51.33
C GLU A 155 -49.62 7.20 -50.23
N LYS A 156 -50.83 7.50 -49.75
CA LYS A 156 -51.04 8.44 -48.64
C LYS A 156 -50.47 7.90 -47.33
N TYR A 157 -50.66 6.61 -47.04
CA TYR A 157 -50.08 5.95 -45.88
C TYR A 157 -48.54 6.01 -45.92
N GLY A 158 -47.93 5.64 -47.05
CA GLY A 158 -46.47 5.70 -47.21
C GLY A 158 -45.89 7.12 -47.03
N LYS A 159 -46.60 8.16 -47.48
CA LYS A 159 -46.23 9.57 -47.22
C LYS A 159 -46.28 9.90 -45.72
N GLN A 160 -47.34 9.48 -45.03
CA GLN A 160 -47.48 9.69 -43.58
C GLN A 160 -46.44 8.92 -42.76
N GLU A 161 -46.07 7.71 -43.18
CA GLU A 161 -45.02 6.90 -42.55
C GLU A 161 -43.63 7.57 -42.66
N LEU A 162 -43.32 8.14 -43.84
CA LEU A 162 -42.10 8.94 -44.04
C LEU A 162 -42.09 10.22 -43.19
N GLU A 163 -43.22 10.95 -43.13
CA GLU A 163 -43.35 12.13 -42.27
C GLU A 163 -43.16 11.81 -40.78
N LEU A 164 -43.75 10.69 -40.30
CA LEU A 164 -43.56 10.21 -38.93
C LEU A 164 -42.11 9.81 -38.66
N SER A 165 -41.45 9.11 -39.59
CA SER A 165 -40.04 8.73 -39.48
C SER A 165 -39.13 9.97 -39.39
N GLU A 166 -39.38 10.99 -40.22
CA GLU A 166 -38.69 12.27 -40.12
C GLU A 166 -38.92 12.98 -38.78
N LEU A 167 -40.15 12.96 -38.26
CA LEU A 167 -40.50 13.59 -37.00
C LEU A 167 -39.84 12.90 -35.81
N SER A 168 -39.82 11.56 -35.79
CA SER A 168 -39.10 10.75 -34.80
C SER A 168 -37.61 11.05 -34.81
N ARG A 169 -36.96 11.08 -35.99
CA ARG A 169 -35.54 11.43 -36.09
C ARG A 169 -35.24 12.87 -35.62
N LYS A 170 -36.15 13.82 -35.87
CA LYS A 170 -36.05 15.20 -35.36
C LYS A 170 -36.20 15.24 -33.83
N PHE A 171 -37.11 14.43 -33.27
CA PHE A 171 -37.32 14.31 -31.83
C PHE A 171 -36.10 13.68 -31.13
N GLU A 172 -35.55 12.58 -31.65
CA GLU A 172 -34.32 11.96 -31.14
C GLU A 172 -33.13 12.93 -31.16
N ALA A 173 -32.95 13.67 -32.25
CA ALA A 173 -31.90 14.68 -32.36
C ALA A 173 -32.08 15.86 -31.38
N LEU A 174 -33.32 16.24 -31.06
CA LEU A 174 -33.62 17.26 -30.04
C LEU A 174 -33.41 16.71 -28.62
N SER A 175 -33.83 15.46 -28.36
CA SER A 175 -33.62 14.77 -27.09
C SER A 175 -32.12 14.63 -26.78
N ALA A 176 -31.32 14.17 -27.75
CA ALA A 176 -29.86 14.08 -27.61
C ALA A 176 -29.19 15.45 -27.35
N LYS A 177 -29.69 16.53 -27.97
CA LYS A 177 -29.23 17.90 -27.67
C LYS A 177 -29.60 18.33 -26.25
N TYR A 178 -30.82 18.03 -25.80
CA TYR A 178 -31.25 18.34 -24.43
C TYR A 178 -30.39 17.62 -23.40
N THR A 179 -30.16 16.32 -23.55
CA THR A 179 -29.28 15.52 -22.68
C THR A 179 -27.85 16.05 -22.67
N ARG A 180 -27.34 16.54 -23.82
CA ARG A 180 -26.00 17.16 -23.89
C ARG A 180 -25.94 18.46 -23.08
N ILE A 181 -26.92 19.34 -23.24
CA ILE A 181 -27.02 20.62 -22.51
C ILE A 181 -27.20 20.37 -21.01
N ASP A 182 -27.97 19.36 -20.61
CA ASP A 182 -28.12 18.99 -19.20
C ASP A 182 -26.78 18.51 -18.60
N ASN A 183 -26.07 17.62 -19.29
CA ASN A 183 -24.72 17.19 -18.88
C ASN A 183 -23.73 18.36 -18.79
N GLU A 184 -23.76 19.30 -19.74
CA GLU A 184 -22.94 20.52 -19.71
C GLU A 184 -23.30 21.41 -18.50
N ASN A 185 -24.59 21.59 -18.19
CA ASN A 185 -25.03 22.32 -17.00
C ASN A 185 -24.61 21.63 -15.69
N GLN A 186 -24.71 20.31 -15.61
CA GLN A 186 -24.24 19.55 -14.45
C GLN A 186 -22.72 19.68 -14.26
N ASN A 187 -21.95 19.66 -15.36
CA ASN A 187 -20.50 19.89 -15.31
C ASN A 187 -20.19 21.30 -14.78
N LEU A 188 -20.81 22.34 -15.34
CA LEU A 188 -20.66 23.72 -14.88
C LEU A 188 -21.07 23.91 -13.41
N GLN A 189 -22.09 23.19 -12.92
CA GLN A 189 -22.43 23.20 -11.49
C GLN A 189 -21.36 22.55 -10.62
N ARG A 190 -20.72 21.46 -11.05
CA ARG A 190 -19.59 20.85 -10.33
C ARG A 190 -18.38 21.77 -10.33
N ASP A 191 -18.08 22.43 -11.45
CA ASP A 191 -16.97 23.40 -11.57
C ASP A 191 -17.20 24.64 -10.68
N LEU A 192 -18.43 25.16 -10.61
CA LEU A 192 -18.78 26.24 -9.68
C LEU A 192 -18.70 25.80 -8.21
N ALA A 193 -19.03 24.54 -7.90
CA ALA A 193 -18.92 23.99 -6.54
C ALA A 193 -17.46 23.80 -6.13
N THR A 194 -16.59 23.28 -7.00
CA THR A 194 -15.15 23.19 -6.73
C THR A 194 -14.51 24.57 -6.61
N LEU A 195 -14.82 25.52 -7.49
CA LEU A 195 -14.34 26.90 -7.38
C LEU A 195 -14.75 27.56 -6.05
N ARG A 196 -16.00 27.39 -5.61
CA ARG A 196 -16.47 27.86 -4.29
C ARG A 196 -15.71 27.21 -3.14
N ASN A 197 -15.48 25.90 -3.19
CA ASN A 197 -14.73 25.19 -2.16
C ASN A 197 -13.24 25.59 -2.12
N THR A 198 -12.63 25.90 -3.27
CA THR A 198 -11.28 26.49 -3.31
C THR A 198 -11.25 27.92 -2.79
N SER A 199 -12.30 28.71 -3.02
CA SER A 199 -12.42 30.04 -2.42
C SER A 199 -12.55 29.96 -0.91
N THR A 200 -13.43 29.12 -0.36
CA THR A 200 -13.62 29.02 1.10
C THR A 200 -12.40 28.44 1.81
N THR A 201 -11.63 27.54 1.20
CA THR A 201 -10.34 27.08 1.75
C THR A 201 -9.24 28.15 1.63
N SER A 202 -9.22 28.95 0.56
CA SER A 202 -8.41 30.17 0.45
C SER A 202 -8.74 31.17 1.57
N ASP A 203 -10.03 31.48 1.74
CA ASP A 203 -10.50 32.45 2.73
C ASP A 203 -10.19 31.97 4.17
N ALA A 204 -10.37 30.68 4.45
CA ALA A 204 -9.99 30.08 5.73
C ALA A 204 -8.46 30.11 5.98
N LEU A 205 -7.65 29.97 4.93
CA LEU A 205 -6.19 30.13 5.04
C LEU A 205 -5.83 31.61 5.30
N VAL A 206 -6.49 32.56 4.63
CA VAL A 206 -6.31 33.99 4.84
C VAL A 206 -6.71 34.40 6.26
N THR A 207 -7.84 33.93 6.79
CA THR A 207 -8.23 34.22 8.19
C THR A 207 -7.21 33.65 9.16
N LYS A 208 -6.75 32.40 8.96
CA LYS A 208 -5.77 31.77 9.82
C LYS A 208 -4.41 32.48 9.79
N LEU A 209 -3.92 32.86 8.61
CA LEU A 209 -2.71 33.68 8.47
C LEU A 209 -2.87 35.08 9.09
N THR A 210 -4.08 35.65 9.07
CA THR A 210 -4.37 36.94 9.73
C THR A 210 -4.38 36.81 11.25
N GLU A 211 -4.92 35.71 11.79
CA GLU A 211 -4.84 35.38 13.21
C GLU A 211 -3.39 35.11 13.65
N GLU A 212 -2.62 34.34 12.88
CA GLU A 212 -1.19 34.12 13.13
C GLU A 212 -0.37 35.43 13.06
N LEU A 213 -0.68 36.33 12.11
CA LEU A 213 -0.02 37.64 12.01
C LEU A 213 -0.35 38.54 13.21
N THR A 214 -1.62 38.60 13.63
CA THR A 214 -2.04 39.42 14.78
C THR A 214 -1.53 38.85 16.11
N GLN A 215 -1.48 37.52 16.26
CA GLN A 215 -0.84 36.83 17.37
C GLN A 215 0.67 37.17 17.43
N ASN A 216 1.37 37.15 16.29
CA ASN A 216 2.79 37.50 16.20
C ASN A 216 3.06 39.00 16.43
N GLN A 217 2.18 39.89 15.96
CA GLN A 217 2.26 41.32 16.30
C GLN A 217 2.08 41.54 17.81
N LYS A 218 1.13 40.83 18.44
CA LYS A 218 0.90 40.92 19.88
C LYS A 218 2.09 40.41 20.69
N THR A 219 2.66 39.24 20.35
CA THR A 219 3.85 38.73 21.05
C THR A 219 5.08 39.62 20.83
N MET A 220 5.25 40.21 19.65
CA MET A 220 6.29 41.23 19.40
C MET A 220 6.08 42.48 20.25
N GLN A 221 4.84 42.95 20.42
CA GLN A 221 4.51 44.07 21.29
C GLN A 221 4.80 43.73 22.76
N ASP A 222 4.30 42.59 23.25
CA ASP A 222 4.52 42.12 24.63
C ASP A 222 6.03 41.95 24.94
N LEU A 223 6.83 41.45 23.99
CA LEU A 223 8.29 41.36 24.11
C LEU A 223 8.98 42.74 24.10
N THR A 224 8.45 43.70 23.34
CA THR A 224 8.97 45.07 23.29
C THR A 224 8.67 45.82 24.59
N ASP A 225 7.45 45.68 25.10
CA ASP A 225 7.02 46.27 26.37
C ASP A 225 7.78 45.65 27.56
N LYS A 226 8.03 44.33 27.52
CA LYS A 226 8.89 43.67 28.51
C LYS A 226 10.35 44.12 28.42
N SER A 227 10.92 44.17 27.22
CA SER A 227 12.30 44.64 27.01
C SER A 227 12.50 46.10 27.44
N THR A 228 11.51 46.97 27.19
CA THR A 228 11.57 48.36 27.66
C THR A 228 11.40 48.50 29.17
N ALA A 229 10.56 47.67 29.80
CA ALA A 229 10.44 47.59 31.26
C ALA A 229 11.74 47.07 31.92
N ASP A 230 12.32 45.97 31.42
CA ASP A 230 13.58 45.40 31.89
C ASP A 230 14.71 46.44 31.75
N ARG A 231 14.79 47.14 30.61
CA ARG A 231 15.77 48.20 30.38
C ARG A 231 15.58 49.39 31.33
N LEU A 232 14.34 49.75 31.66
CA LEU A 232 14.05 50.81 32.64
C LEU A 232 14.47 50.37 34.06
N GLN A 233 14.21 49.11 34.43
CA GLN A 233 14.64 48.54 35.70
C GLN A 233 16.18 48.53 35.83
N LEU A 234 16.89 48.05 34.79
CA LEU A 234 18.36 48.08 34.77
C LEU A 234 18.92 49.51 34.82
N SER A 235 18.28 50.47 34.13
CA SER A 235 18.66 51.89 34.19
C SER A 235 18.52 52.46 35.60
N ASN A 236 17.42 52.13 36.30
CA ASN A 236 17.19 52.56 37.68
C ASN A 236 18.20 51.91 38.64
N GLN A 237 18.50 50.62 38.47
CA GLN A 237 19.52 49.91 39.27
C GLN A 237 20.93 50.47 39.05
N LEU A 238 21.30 50.81 37.81
CA LEU A 238 22.55 51.51 37.50
C LEU A 238 22.61 52.86 38.21
N GLN A 239 21.56 53.67 38.14
CA GLN A 239 21.50 54.97 38.79
C GLN A 239 21.59 54.87 40.34
N GLU A 240 20.96 53.86 40.96
CA GLU A 240 21.12 53.58 42.39
C GLU A 240 22.54 53.16 42.76
N LEU A 241 23.19 52.33 41.93
CA LEU A 241 24.57 51.89 42.14
C LEU A 241 25.56 53.04 41.96
N GLU A 242 25.37 53.89 40.96
CA GLU A 242 26.15 55.12 40.75
C GLU A 242 26.03 56.05 41.97
N GLN A 243 24.82 56.31 42.46
CA GLN A 243 24.62 57.14 43.66
C GLN A 243 25.26 56.53 44.92
N ARG A 244 25.19 55.20 45.09
CA ARG A 244 25.88 54.51 46.21
C ARG A 244 27.40 54.57 46.08
N LEU A 245 27.94 54.41 44.87
CA LEU A 245 29.38 54.49 44.61
C LEU A 245 29.90 55.91 44.88
N GLU A 246 29.19 56.93 44.37
CA GLU A 246 29.45 58.35 44.60
C GLU A 246 29.43 58.69 46.11
N ALA A 247 28.45 58.18 46.85
CA ALA A 247 28.39 58.35 48.31
C ALA A 247 29.57 57.68 49.02
N LYS A 248 29.94 56.45 48.62
CA LYS A 248 31.09 55.73 49.21
C LYS A 248 32.44 56.33 48.85
N LEU A 249 32.59 56.91 47.66
CA LEU A 249 33.78 57.69 47.30
C LEU A 249 33.93 58.91 48.21
N ARG A 250 32.86 59.69 48.42
CA ARG A 250 32.87 60.85 49.34
C ARG A 250 33.19 60.45 50.79
N GLU A 251 32.64 59.33 51.27
CA GLU A 251 32.95 58.78 52.59
C GLU A 251 34.43 58.37 52.69
N THR A 252 34.99 57.77 51.62
CA THR A 252 36.40 57.38 51.56
C THR A 252 37.33 58.60 51.52
N ASP A 253 36.97 59.65 50.79
CA ASP A 253 37.71 60.91 50.74
C ASP A 253 37.67 61.65 52.10
N LEU A 254 36.53 61.62 52.80
CA LEU A 254 36.41 62.16 54.15
C LEU A 254 37.35 61.44 55.13
N LEU A 255 37.27 60.10 55.17
CA LEU A 255 38.14 59.25 56.00
C LEU A 255 39.63 59.42 55.64
N ARG A 256 39.96 59.61 54.36
CA ARG A 256 41.32 59.91 53.92
C ARG A 256 41.80 61.26 54.44
N SER A 257 40.94 62.28 54.44
CA SER A 257 41.26 63.60 54.99
C SER A 257 41.47 63.54 56.51
N GLU A 258 40.58 62.86 57.24
CA GLU A 258 40.68 62.62 58.68
C GLU A 258 41.97 61.87 59.03
N LEU A 259 42.30 60.80 58.29
CA LEU A 259 43.55 60.06 58.47
C LEU A 259 44.77 60.93 58.21
N GLN A 260 44.75 61.78 57.19
CA GLN A 260 45.86 62.70 56.88
C GLN A 260 46.04 63.79 57.95
N GLU A 261 44.95 64.22 58.59
CA GLU A 261 45.00 65.14 59.74
C GLU A 261 45.49 64.45 61.01
N ALA A 262 45.08 63.20 61.25
CA ALA A 262 45.60 62.36 62.33
C ALA A 262 47.11 62.06 62.18
N ILE A 263 47.59 61.82 60.95
CA ILE A 263 49.03 61.67 60.65
C ILE A 263 49.77 62.97 60.98
N LYS A 264 49.31 64.13 60.50
CA LYS A 264 49.93 65.44 60.84
C LYS A 264 49.96 65.70 62.35
N SER A 265 48.94 65.27 63.09
CA SER A 265 48.90 65.35 64.56
C SER A 265 49.93 64.42 65.21
N LYS A 266 50.02 63.18 64.75
CA LYS A 266 51.04 62.19 65.15
C LYS A 266 52.46 62.68 64.89
N ASP A 267 52.73 63.25 63.72
CA ASP A 267 54.05 63.75 63.34
C ASP A 267 54.47 64.92 64.24
N LYS A 268 53.57 65.88 64.50
CA LYS A 268 53.82 66.96 65.48
C LYS A 268 54.10 66.42 66.88
N GLN A 269 53.33 65.45 67.37
CA GLN A 269 53.59 64.81 68.65
C GLN A 269 54.94 64.10 68.67
N ALA A 270 55.36 63.46 67.57
CA ALA A 270 56.67 62.82 67.47
C ALA A 270 57.82 63.85 67.47
N GLU A 271 57.66 64.99 66.78
CA GLU A 271 58.60 66.11 66.83
C GLU A 271 58.72 66.67 68.26
N GLU A 272 57.60 66.91 68.94
CA GLU A 272 57.56 67.35 70.35
C GLU A 272 58.25 66.35 71.30
N PHE A 273 58.02 65.04 71.10
CA PHE A 273 58.65 63.98 71.89
C PHE A 273 60.17 63.89 71.69
N GLU A 274 60.67 64.02 70.45
CA GLU A 274 62.11 64.05 70.20
C GLU A 274 62.76 65.33 70.77
N LEU A 275 62.08 66.48 70.69
CA LEU A 275 62.56 67.73 71.29
C LEU A 275 62.70 67.62 72.82
N LEU A 276 61.68 67.07 73.49
CA LEU A 276 61.72 66.81 74.94
C LEU A 276 62.80 65.78 75.31
N LYS A 277 62.99 64.74 74.49
CA LYS A 277 64.04 63.74 74.66
C LYS A 277 65.44 64.34 74.53
N PHE A 278 65.68 65.22 73.55
CA PHE A 278 66.93 65.97 73.45
C PHE A 278 67.17 66.87 74.67
N GLU A 279 66.13 67.52 75.18
CA GLU A 279 66.24 68.39 76.36
C GLU A 279 66.57 67.60 77.64
N ILE A 280 65.90 66.46 77.88
CA ILE A 280 66.21 65.54 78.99
C ILE A 280 67.62 64.95 78.85
N GLN A 281 68.04 64.59 77.62
CA GLN A 281 69.38 64.08 77.37
C GLN A 281 70.45 65.15 77.64
N ALA A 282 70.22 66.41 77.24
CA ALA A 282 71.12 67.53 77.53
C ALA A 282 71.22 67.83 79.04
N GLN A 283 70.08 67.86 79.74
CA GLN A 283 70.05 68.05 81.20
C GLN A 283 70.79 66.93 81.96
N SER A 284 70.56 65.67 81.59
CA SER A 284 71.22 64.53 82.23
C SER A 284 72.73 64.50 81.97
N THR A 285 73.20 64.82 80.75
CA THR A 285 74.64 64.96 80.48
C THR A 285 75.27 66.10 81.29
N CYS A 286 74.61 67.27 81.37
CA CYS A 286 75.09 68.41 82.15
C CYS A 286 75.21 68.08 83.65
N GLN A 287 74.23 67.38 84.23
CA GLN A 287 74.32 66.89 85.61
C GLN A 287 75.48 65.89 85.80
N LEU A 288 75.70 64.99 84.84
CA LEU A 288 76.76 63.99 84.89
C LEU A 288 78.15 64.64 84.87
N ASP A 289 78.35 65.68 84.07
CA ASP A 289 79.62 66.40 84.00
C ASP A 289 79.86 67.27 85.25
N ILE A 290 78.82 67.93 85.81
CA ILE A 290 78.91 68.60 87.12
C ILE A 290 79.30 67.61 88.24
N LEU A 291 78.78 66.38 88.20
CA LEU A 291 79.13 65.34 89.17
C LEU A 291 80.58 64.85 88.99
N LYS A 292 81.04 64.61 87.76
CA LYS A 292 82.44 64.26 87.48
C LYS A 292 83.42 65.35 87.91
N GLU A 293 83.09 66.62 87.69
CA GLU A 293 83.94 67.74 88.10
C GLU A 293 84.05 67.79 89.64
N LYS A 294 82.93 67.66 90.35
CA LYS A 294 82.92 67.53 91.83
C LYS A 294 83.75 66.34 92.29
N GLU A 295 83.55 65.16 91.72
CA GLU A 295 84.30 63.96 92.07
C GLU A 295 85.82 64.16 91.84
N SER A 296 86.21 64.72 90.69
CA SER A 296 87.60 65.04 90.39
C SER A 296 88.22 66.02 91.39
N THR A 297 87.49 67.06 91.80
CA THR A 297 87.98 68.01 92.82
C THR A 297 88.17 67.36 94.19
N GLU A 298 87.29 66.44 94.59
CA GLU A 298 87.37 65.78 95.89
C GLU A 298 88.45 64.69 95.91
N GLN A 299 88.57 63.90 94.84
CA GLN A 299 89.69 62.97 94.64
C GLN A 299 91.04 63.71 94.73
N LYS A 300 91.14 64.91 94.16
CA LYS A 300 92.37 65.72 94.21
C LYS A 300 92.74 66.15 95.64
N LYS A 301 91.76 66.62 96.44
CA LYS A 301 91.98 66.93 97.87
C LYS A 301 92.42 65.69 98.67
N ILE A 302 91.82 64.54 98.40
CA ILE A 302 92.17 63.27 99.07
C ILE A 302 93.62 62.89 98.76
N ILE A 303 94.05 63.02 97.50
CA ILE A 303 95.44 62.76 97.08
C ILE A 303 96.41 63.75 97.75
N GLU A 304 96.11 65.05 97.78
CA GLU A 304 96.94 66.06 98.43
C GLU A 304 97.09 65.79 99.95
N ASN A 305 96.01 65.38 100.64
CA ASN A 305 96.06 65.00 102.05
C ASN A 305 96.91 63.74 102.29
N PHE A 306 96.76 62.69 101.48
CA PHE A 306 97.60 61.50 101.60
C PHE A 306 99.07 61.79 101.29
N GLN A 307 99.39 62.65 100.32
CA GLN A 307 100.77 63.06 100.04
C GLN A 307 101.40 63.83 101.22
N ALA A 308 100.65 64.68 101.90
CA ALA A 308 101.12 65.36 103.11
C ALA A 308 101.44 64.36 104.24
N GLN A 309 100.54 63.43 104.53
CA GLN A 309 100.75 62.40 105.55
C GLN A 309 101.96 61.49 105.25
N LEU A 310 102.16 61.14 103.98
CA LEU A 310 103.27 60.29 103.56
C LEU A 310 104.63 61.00 103.74
N LYS A 311 104.68 62.31 103.46
CA LYS A 311 105.88 63.14 103.67
C LYS A 311 106.25 63.30 105.15
N ASP A 312 105.26 63.43 106.03
CA ASP A 312 105.50 63.48 107.48
C ASP A 312 105.95 62.11 108.02
N ALA A 313 105.38 61.02 107.51
CA ALA A 313 105.83 59.66 107.83
C ALA A 313 107.28 59.42 107.38
N GLU A 314 107.67 59.83 106.18
CA GLU A 314 109.06 59.75 105.69
C GLU A 314 110.04 60.54 106.56
N GLN A 315 109.68 61.74 106.99
CA GLN A 315 110.50 62.53 107.93
C GLN A 315 110.62 61.87 109.31
N SER A 316 109.57 61.19 109.79
CA SER A 316 109.62 60.43 111.04
C SER A 316 110.54 59.20 110.93
N LYS A 317 110.51 58.52 109.79
CA LYS A 317 111.37 57.38 109.48
C LYS A 317 112.84 57.79 109.43
N ALA A 318 113.18 58.87 108.74
CA ALA A 318 114.56 59.35 108.65
C ALA A 318 115.20 59.61 110.03
N LYS A 319 114.43 60.19 110.97
CA LYS A 319 114.88 60.41 112.36
C LYS A 319 115.08 59.09 113.13
N LEU A 320 114.25 58.09 112.86
CA LEU A 320 114.39 56.75 113.45
C LEU A 320 115.63 56.02 112.90
N ASP A 321 115.88 56.07 111.59
CA ASP A 321 117.05 55.44 110.96
C ASP A 321 118.38 56.07 111.44
N GLU A 322 118.40 57.39 111.69
CA GLU A 322 119.53 58.10 112.32
C GLU A 322 119.77 57.65 113.77
N ALA A 323 118.70 57.53 114.57
CA ALA A 323 118.79 57.03 115.94
C ALA A 323 119.28 55.57 116.00
N ILE A 324 118.77 54.69 115.12
CA ILE A 324 119.21 53.28 115.00
C ILE A 324 120.70 53.20 114.67
N SER A 325 121.19 54.03 113.75
CA SER A 325 122.61 54.08 113.39
C SER A 325 123.50 54.46 114.59
N SER A 326 123.07 55.42 115.41
CA SER A 326 123.81 55.81 116.63
C SER A 326 123.89 54.67 117.67
N LEU A 327 122.79 53.92 117.85
CA LEU A 327 122.73 52.78 118.77
C LEU A 327 123.58 51.61 118.28
N GLN A 328 123.58 51.32 116.97
CA GLN A 328 124.47 50.32 116.37
C GLN A 328 125.95 50.66 116.58
N GLN A 329 126.31 51.94 116.52
CA GLN A 329 127.69 52.39 116.75
C GLN A 329 128.12 52.23 118.21
N GLN A 330 127.23 52.48 119.19
CA GLN A 330 127.48 52.19 120.61
C GLN A 330 127.63 50.69 120.89
N ILE A 331 126.75 49.85 120.32
CA ILE A 331 126.81 48.39 120.49
C ILE A 331 128.16 47.83 120.00
N LYS A 332 128.67 48.34 118.87
CA LYS A 332 129.95 47.88 118.32
C LYS A 332 131.15 48.21 119.23
N LEU A 333 131.19 49.40 119.81
CA LEU A 333 132.25 49.78 120.77
C LEU A 333 132.25 48.87 122.02
N LEU A 334 131.07 48.56 122.56
CA LEU A 334 130.94 47.64 123.70
C LEU A 334 131.35 46.20 123.36
N GLN A 335 131.12 45.75 122.11
CA GLN A 335 131.57 44.43 121.65
C GLN A 335 133.10 44.34 121.53
N ASP A 336 133.75 45.39 120.99
CA ASP A 336 135.22 45.43 120.87
C ASP A 336 135.91 45.47 122.25
N GLU A 337 135.32 46.19 123.22
CA GLU A 337 135.84 46.28 124.60
C GLU A 337 135.66 44.96 125.37
N LEU A 338 134.53 44.27 125.18
CA LEU A 338 134.29 42.93 125.75
C LEU A 338 135.28 41.89 125.19
N LEU A 339 135.53 41.90 123.88
CA LEU A 339 136.44 40.96 123.23
C LEU A 339 137.88 41.12 123.75
N LYS A 340 138.33 42.36 123.97
CA LYS A 340 139.65 42.65 124.52
C LYS A 340 139.80 42.14 125.96
N SER A 341 138.78 42.37 126.80
CA SER A 341 138.74 41.84 128.17
C SER A 341 138.79 40.30 128.19
N GLN A 342 138.06 39.62 127.31
CA GLN A 342 138.08 38.15 127.22
C GLN A 342 139.46 37.58 126.85
N LEU A 343 140.22 38.24 125.98
CA LEU A 343 141.58 37.81 125.62
C LEU A 343 142.57 37.99 126.79
N ASP A 344 142.49 39.10 127.54
CA ASP A 344 143.33 39.33 128.72
C ASP A 344 143.02 38.35 129.87
N PHE A 345 141.76 37.93 130.03
CA PHE A 345 141.39 36.84 130.96
C PHE A 345 141.97 35.49 130.52
N LYS A 346 141.91 35.16 129.23
CA LYS A 346 142.44 33.90 128.67
C LYS A 346 143.93 33.72 128.95
N ALA A 347 144.73 34.77 128.77
CA ALA A 347 146.17 34.74 129.03
C ALA A 347 146.51 34.47 130.50
N LYS A 348 145.71 34.99 131.45
CA LYS A 348 145.86 34.72 132.89
C LYS A 348 145.37 33.33 133.30
N GLU A 349 144.35 32.80 132.63
CA GLU A 349 143.82 31.44 132.83
C GLU A 349 144.89 30.38 132.53
N ASP A 350 145.63 30.53 131.43
CA ASP A 350 146.72 29.63 131.04
C ASP A 350 147.95 29.68 131.99
N GLU A 351 148.25 30.86 132.55
CA GLU A 351 149.35 31.03 133.50
C GLU A 351 149.02 30.42 134.88
N LEU A 352 147.77 30.56 135.34
CA LEU A 352 147.28 29.93 136.57
C LEU A 352 147.16 28.41 136.43
N SER A 353 146.72 27.91 135.27
CA SER A 353 146.59 26.47 135.02
C SER A 353 147.93 25.73 135.13
N LYS A 354 149.03 26.34 134.68
CA LYS A 354 150.40 25.80 134.87
C LYS A 354 150.85 25.73 136.33
N LYS A 355 150.37 26.63 137.21
CA LYS A 355 150.64 26.56 138.65
C LYS A 355 149.82 25.47 139.35
N ILE A 356 148.58 25.27 138.94
CA ILE A 356 147.67 24.27 139.53
C ILE A 356 148.18 22.84 139.29
N ILE A 357 148.69 22.53 138.08
CA ILE A 357 149.21 21.19 137.76
C ILE A 357 150.38 20.77 138.66
N ASN A 358 151.27 21.70 139.05
CA ASN A 358 152.34 21.38 140.01
C ASN A 358 151.80 21.05 141.41
N LEU A 359 150.74 21.74 141.87
CA LEU A 359 150.11 21.48 143.17
C LEU A 359 149.25 20.20 143.18
N CYS A 360 148.75 19.75 142.03
CA CYS A 360 148.03 18.48 141.91
C CYS A 360 148.91 17.28 142.33
N ASN A 361 150.20 17.29 141.98
CA ASN A 361 151.11 16.17 142.23
C ASN A 361 151.48 16.03 143.73
N GLU A 362 151.55 17.14 144.48
CA GLU A 362 151.84 17.10 145.93
C GLU A 362 150.61 16.68 146.78
N GLY A 363 149.40 16.90 146.26
CA GLY A 363 148.15 16.60 146.97
C GLY A 363 147.72 15.12 146.94
N GLU A 364 148.25 14.33 146.01
CA GLU A 364 147.90 12.90 145.87
C GLU A 364 148.60 12.01 146.90
N GLU A 365 149.82 12.32 147.35
CA GLU A 365 150.50 11.57 148.42
C GLU A 365 149.81 11.69 149.80
N VAL A 366 149.08 12.78 150.06
CA VAL A 366 148.53 13.06 151.40
C VAL A 366 147.18 12.39 151.64
N ARG A 367 146.30 12.27 150.63
CA ARG A 367 144.94 11.70 150.83
C ARG A 367 144.95 10.19 151.07
N GLU A 368 145.94 9.48 150.56
CA GLU A 368 146.15 8.04 150.83
C GLU A 368 146.56 7.75 152.29
N VAL A 369 146.86 8.79 153.09
CA VAL A 369 147.05 8.69 154.54
C VAL A 369 145.74 8.88 155.31
N LEU A 370 144.76 9.63 154.77
CA LEU A 370 143.42 9.78 155.37
C LEU A 370 142.56 8.50 155.24
N ARG A 371 143.02 7.55 154.43
CA ARG A 371 142.68 6.11 154.35
C ARG A 371 142.01 5.50 155.58
N GLN A 372 142.55 5.71 156.78
CA GLN A 372 142.36 4.74 157.87
C GLN A 372 141.32 5.11 158.94
N THR A 373 140.82 6.35 159.00
CA THR A 373 140.09 6.86 160.20
C THR A 373 138.58 7.01 160.09
N LYS A 374 137.95 6.97 158.90
CA LYS A 374 136.47 7.06 158.81
C LYS A 374 135.75 5.72 158.94
N LEU A 375 136.51 4.62 159.00
CA LEU A 375 136.01 3.27 159.25
C LEU A 375 135.37 3.14 160.66
N ASP A 376 135.77 4.00 161.61
CA ASP A 376 135.28 3.99 162.99
C ASP A 376 133.96 4.77 163.21
N GLY A 377 133.48 5.51 162.21
CA GLY A 377 132.23 6.28 162.32
C GLY A 377 130.94 5.46 162.23
N SER A 378 131.04 4.16 161.92
CA SER A 378 129.92 3.27 161.61
C SER A 378 128.99 2.93 162.81
N ASN A 379 129.30 3.39 164.03
CA ASN A 379 128.75 2.83 165.27
C ASN A 379 128.14 3.86 166.27
N SER A 380 127.77 5.08 165.86
CA SER A 380 127.45 6.13 166.86
C SER A 380 126.18 7.00 166.71
N LEU A 381 125.37 6.90 165.64
CA LEU A 381 124.09 7.65 165.59
C LEU A 381 122.87 6.85 165.09
N SER A 382 122.90 5.52 165.25
CA SER A 382 121.72 4.64 165.12
C SER A 382 120.74 4.77 166.32
N THR A 383 120.67 5.95 166.96
CA THR A 383 120.28 6.08 168.37
C THR A 383 119.35 7.25 168.73
N LEU A 384 118.88 8.09 167.79
CA LEU A 384 118.01 9.23 168.14
C LEU A 384 116.72 9.45 167.32
N GLU A 385 116.59 8.96 166.09
CA GLU A 385 115.26 8.94 165.41
C GLU A 385 114.52 7.59 165.53
N LEU A 386 115.02 6.71 166.40
CA LEU A 386 114.22 5.62 166.97
C LEU A 386 113.14 6.16 167.94
N GLU A 387 113.32 7.36 168.53
CA GLU A 387 112.44 7.90 169.58
C GLU A 387 111.03 8.29 169.09
N LYS A 388 110.88 8.76 167.83
CA LYS A 388 109.53 9.10 167.32
C LYS A 388 108.68 7.86 167.03
N LEU A 389 109.30 6.68 166.90
CA LEU A 389 108.59 5.41 166.75
C LEU A 389 108.01 4.88 168.08
N GLU A 390 108.43 5.41 169.24
CA GLU A 390 107.95 4.93 170.55
C GLU A 390 106.64 5.59 171.02
N LEU A 391 106.36 6.85 170.63
CA LEU A 391 105.02 7.45 170.85
C LEU A 391 103.93 6.83 169.98
N HIS A 392 104.29 6.03 168.97
CA HIS A 392 103.33 5.25 168.18
C HIS A 392 102.81 4.00 168.92
N LYS A 393 103.28 3.71 170.15
CA LYS A 393 102.91 2.50 170.93
C LYS A 393 102.20 2.74 172.25
N THR A 394 102.11 3.98 172.74
CA THR A 394 101.54 4.29 174.08
C THR A 394 100.05 4.63 174.09
N ILE A 395 99.38 4.71 172.92
CA ILE A 395 97.90 4.83 172.84
C ILE A 395 97.25 3.54 172.31
N GLU A 396 97.97 2.67 171.62
CA GLU A 396 97.55 1.26 171.42
C GLU A 396 97.34 0.53 172.77
N SER A 397 97.99 0.96 173.86
CA SER A 397 97.74 0.41 175.21
C SER A 397 96.49 0.94 175.93
N LEU A 398 95.72 1.87 175.33
CA LEU A 398 94.40 2.30 175.83
C LEU A 398 93.24 1.86 174.92
N GLN A 399 93.52 1.06 173.88
CA GLN A 399 92.48 0.44 173.05
C GLN A 399 91.80 -0.79 173.70
N SER A 400 92.21 -1.22 174.90
CA SER A 400 91.72 -2.47 175.52
C SER A 400 90.90 -2.33 176.81
N GLU A 401 90.88 -1.19 177.50
CA GLU A 401 90.28 -1.13 178.86
C GLU A 401 88.83 -0.64 178.96
N LEU A 402 88.33 0.19 178.02
CA LEU A 402 86.97 0.76 178.13
C LEU A 402 85.94 0.23 177.12
N LYS A 403 86.24 -0.91 176.49
CA LYS A 403 85.24 -1.86 175.98
C LYS A 403 84.66 -2.75 177.13
N SER A 404 84.87 -2.31 178.38
CA SER A 404 84.40 -2.96 179.61
C SER A 404 83.79 -1.97 180.63
N ILE A 405 83.70 -0.67 180.31
CA ILE A 405 82.81 0.28 180.99
C ILE A 405 81.73 0.74 179.99
N GLU A 406 81.19 -0.23 179.25
CA GLU A 406 80.01 -0.06 178.40
C GLU A 406 78.69 -0.06 179.22
N ASP A 407 78.73 -0.48 180.50
CA ASP A 407 77.50 -0.71 181.30
C ASP A 407 77.42 -0.09 182.71
N GLU A 408 78.44 0.60 183.25
CA GLU A 408 78.37 1.10 184.65
C GLU A 408 77.94 2.58 184.79
N LEU A 409 78.31 3.48 183.87
CA LEU A 409 77.87 4.89 183.90
C LEU A 409 77.11 5.33 182.63
N ARG A 410 76.23 4.42 182.20
CA ARG A 410 74.96 4.72 181.53
C ARG A 410 73.91 5.33 182.48
N LYS A 411 74.32 5.83 183.67
CA LYS A 411 73.40 6.15 184.77
C LYS A 411 73.98 7.19 185.72
N SER A 412 74.04 8.44 185.25
CA SER A 412 75.00 9.48 185.68
C SER A 412 76.42 9.17 185.14
N ARG A 413 77.41 10.07 185.21
CA ARG A 413 77.38 11.45 185.70
C ARG A 413 77.95 12.34 184.60
N SER A 414 77.20 13.26 183.99
CA SER A 414 76.18 14.14 184.56
C SER A 414 76.70 14.91 185.77
N GLU A 415 77.84 15.58 185.63
CA GLU A 415 78.06 16.92 186.18
C GLU A 415 79.36 17.41 185.49
N ILE A 416 79.25 18.31 184.50
CA ILE A 416 79.38 19.78 184.68
C ILE A 416 80.91 20.12 184.67
N GLU A 417 81.38 21.22 184.08
CA GLU A 417 81.59 22.48 184.80
C GLU A 417 82.08 23.58 183.83
N GLN A 418 81.31 24.69 183.75
CA GLN A 418 81.77 26.09 183.51
C GLN A 418 82.60 26.41 182.24
N LEU A 419 82.31 27.42 181.40
CA LEU A 419 81.55 28.68 181.53
C LEU A 419 80.86 28.96 180.17
N LYS A 420 79.67 29.59 180.06
CA LYS A 420 78.89 30.42 180.98
C LYS A 420 77.61 29.68 181.40
N LYS A 421 77.38 29.50 182.72
CA LYS A 421 76.66 30.43 183.64
C LYS A 421 75.16 30.52 183.27
N ALA A 422 74.24 30.16 184.18
CA ALA A 422 73.71 31.05 185.23
C ALA A 422 73.20 32.37 184.62
N GLU A 423 71.92 32.74 184.73
CA GLU A 423 71.04 32.66 185.92
C GLU A 423 69.56 32.24 185.62
N SER A 424 68.90 31.56 186.60
CA SER A 424 67.43 31.42 186.82
C SER A 424 66.52 30.74 185.76
N SER A 425 65.39 30.05 186.02
CA SER A 425 64.74 29.38 187.19
C SER A 425 63.34 28.87 186.75
N ASP A 426 62.71 27.76 187.17
CA ASP A 426 63.15 26.57 187.92
C ASP A 426 62.13 25.38 187.76
N ALA A 427 62.22 24.30 188.55
CA ALA A 427 61.34 23.10 188.47
C ALA A 427 60.23 23.00 189.56
N LYS A 428 59.53 21.84 189.54
CA LYS A 428 58.47 21.36 190.45
C LYS A 428 58.69 21.56 191.96
N GLU A 429 57.54 21.67 192.65
CA GLU A 429 57.22 21.12 193.99
C GLU A 429 58.21 21.36 195.15
N PHE A 430 57.78 22.16 196.13
CA PHE A 430 57.24 21.58 197.37
C PHE A 430 56.47 22.60 198.24
N GLN A 431 55.74 22.06 199.21
CA GLN A 431 55.23 22.66 200.45
C GLN A 431 54.44 23.98 200.33
N ASN A 432 53.13 23.99 200.58
CA ASN A 432 52.52 23.73 201.89
C ASN A 432 53.33 24.29 203.07
N GLN A 433 53.28 25.62 203.22
CA GLN A 433 53.23 26.40 204.47
C GLN A 433 53.18 27.88 204.06
N ILE A 434 52.19 28.73 204.38
CA ILE A 434 51.19 28.66 205.45
C ILE A 434 49.92 29.40 205.04
N GLU A 435 48.81 28.73 205.27
CA GLU A 435 47.49 29.26 205.57
C GLU A 435 47.54 30.17 206.82
N SER A 436 47.38 31.50 206.63
CA SER A 436 47.11 32.58 207.61
C SER A 436 47.91 33.83 207.20
N LEU A 437 47.33 34.91 206.68
CA LEU A 437 46.11 35.58 207.16
C LEU A 437 45.21 36.17 206.04
N LYS A 438 43.93 35.78 206.09
CA LYS A 438 42.74 36.67 206.07
C LYS A 438 42.50 37.66 204.91
N SER A 439 41.46 37.33 204.15
CA SER A 439 40.20 38.09 204.11
C SER A 439 40.25 39.61 203.86
N ALA A 440 40.17 39.99 202.59
CA ALA A 440 39.19 41.00 202.14
C ALA A 440 38.91 40.89 200.63
N LEU A 441 37.69 41.29 200.23
CA LEU A 441 37.30 41.72 198.87
C LEU A 441 36.90 40.68 197.81
N ASP A 442 36.21 39.61 198.22
CA ASP A 442 35.52 38.68 197.30
C ASP A 442 34.17 39.24 196.77
N VAL A 443 34.22 40.33 195.99
CA VAL A 443 33.03 41.02 195.43
C VAL A 443 33.18 41.44 193.94
N ALA A 444 34.36 41.30 193.32
CA ALA A 444 34.64 41.90 192.01
C ALA A 444 34.47 40.97 190.78
N ASN A 445 34.17 39.67 190.95
CA ASN A 445 34.37 38.65 189.90
C ASN A 445 33.10 38.18 189.14
N THR A 446 32.04 38.97 189.09
CA THR A 446 30.78 38.60 188.38
C THR A 446 30.45 39.46 187.16
N GLU A 447 31.11 40.61 186.97
CA GLU A 447 30.87 41.52 185.83
C GLU A 447 31.58 41.08 184.53
N ALA A 448 32.75 40.43 184.66
CA ALA A 448 33.66 40.18 183.52
C ALA A 448 33.23 39.04 182.59
N GLN A 449 32.38 38.11 183.04
CA GLN A 449 32.06 36.88 182.28
C GLN A 449 30.91 37.04 181.26
N PHE A 450 30.15 38.14 181.31
CA PHE A 450 28.98 38.31 180.42
C PHE A 450 29.33 38.94 179.06
N ARG A 451 30.34 39.83 178.99
CA ARG A 451 30.69 40.53 177.74
C ARG A 451 31.34 39.65 176.67
N THR A 452 31.98 38.55 177.06
CA THR A 452 32.76 37.70 176.12
C THR A 452 31.89 36.82 175.23
N LYS A 453 30.63 36.53 175.60
CA LYS A 453 29.74 35.65 174.80
C LYS A 453 29.05 36.36 173.62
N MET A 454 28.72 37.65 173.75
CA MET A 454 28.02 38.39 172.68
C MET A 454 28.89 38.56 171.42
N ALA A 455 30.21 38.66 171.56
CA ALA A 455 31.12 38.92 170.44
C ALA A 455 31.33 37.71 169.50
N GLU A 456 31.10 36.48 169.95
CA GLU A 456 31.31 35.27 169.14
C GLU A 456 30.09 34.98 168.22
N GLU A 457 28.88 35.37 168.61
CA GLU A 457 27.67 35.18 167.80
C GLU A 457 27.61 36.13 166.58
N ASP A 458 28.03 37.38 166.74
CA ASP A 458 28.05 38.37 165.64
C ASP A 458 29.06 37.99 164.54
N LYS A 459 30.18 37.38 164.91
CA LYS A 459 31.21 36.89 163.98
C LYS A 459 30.69 35.80 163.03
N ASN A 460 29.89 34.86 163.54
CA ASN A 460 29.36 33.76 162.73
C ASN A 460 28.34 34.23 161.67
N LYS A 461 27.52 35.25 161.99
CA LYS A 461 26.57 35.85 161.04
C LYS A 461 27.25 36.57 159.86
N ILE A 462 28.42 37.16 160.07
CA ILE A 462 29.19 37.82 158.99
C ILE A 462 29.75 36.78 158.00
N GLU A 463 30.14 35.61 158.48
CA GLU A 463 30.69 34.52 157.65
C GLU A 463 29.63 33.89 156.73
N GLU A 464 28.39 33.70 157.22
CA GLU A 464 27.28 33.19 156.42
C GLU A 464 26.87 34.16 155.29
N LEU A 465 26.82 35.46 155.58
CA LEU A 465 26.48 36.49 154.58
C LEU A 465 27.50 36.56 153.44
N ARG A 466 28.80 36.35 153.72
CA ARG A 466 29.84 36.32 152.67
C ARG A 466 29.64 35.18 151.68
N LYS A 467 29.37 33.96 152.16
CA LYS A 467 29.12 32.80 151.29
C LYS A 467 27.92 32.99 150.36
N MET A 468 26.90 33.71 150.82
CA MET A 468 25.72 34.02 150.01
C MET A 468 26.03 35.04 148.90
N VAL A 469 26.94 35.98 149.12
CA VAL A 469 27.39 36.93 148.08
C VAL A 469 28.24 36.22 147.01
N ASP A 470 29.18 35.36 147.39
CA ASP A 470 30.05 34.63 146.44
C ASP A 470 29.24 33.72 145.50
N THR A 471 28.22 33.04 146.02
CA THR A 471 27.31 32.20 145.23
C THR A 471 26.48 33.02 144.23
N VAL A 472 25.93 34.18 144.65
CA VAL A 472 25.23 35.11 143.74
C VAL A 472 26.17 35.65 142.65
N GLN A 473 27.41 35.99 143.01
CA GLN A 473 28.39 36.51 142.05
C GLN A 473 28.78 35.45 141.00
N THR A 474 28.92 34.19 141.41
CA THR A 474 29.19 33.04 140.51
C THR A 474 28.00 32.74 139.58
N VAL A 475 26.77 32.86 140.09
CA VAL A 475 25.56 32.72 139.26
C VAL A 475 25.47 33.84 138.23
N ASN A 476 25.80 35.09 138.61
CA ASN A 476 25.74 36.22 137.69
C ASN A 476 26.76 36.13 136.56
N THR A 477 27.99 35.64 136.83
CA THR A 477 28.97 35.38 135.76
C THR A 477 28.51 34.28 134.80
N ASN A 478 27.86 33.23 135.30
CA ASN A 478 27.34 32.16 134.46
C ASN A 478 26.16 32.63 133.59
N ILE A 479 25.24 33.42 134.15
CA ILE A 479 24.13 34.03 133.37
C ILE A 479 24.69 34.93 132.26
N SER A 480 25.71 35.73 132.56
CA SER A 480 26.37 36.58 131.55
C SER A 480 27.03 35.77 130.43
N ALA A 481 27.65 34.62 130.75
CA ALA A 481 28.21 33.72 129.75
C ALA A 481 27.11 33.10 128.86
N THR A 482 26.04 32.56 129.46
CA THR A 482 24.92 31.97 128.71
C THR A 482 24.19 32.98 127.83
N ASN A 483 24.11 34.26 128.24
CA ASN A 483 23.54 35.32 127.39
C ASN A 483 24.43 35.64 126.18
N ALA A 484 25.76 35.63 126.34
CA ALA A 484 26.68 35.83 125.23
C ALA A 484 26.62 34.65 124.23
N GLU A 485 26.59 33.41 124.73
CA GLU A 485 26.41 32.20 123.91
C GLU A 485 25.07 32.23 123.16
N MET A 486 23.98 32.60 123.82
CA MET A 486 22.66 32.70 123.19
C MET A 486 22.58 33.84 122.15
N SER A 487 23.25 34.98 122.38
CA SER A 487 23.37 36.02 121.34
C SER A 487 24.15 35.53 120.13
N HIS A 488 25.24 34.78 120.32
CA HIS A 488 26.01 34.21 119.21
C HIS A 488 25.19 33.14 118.45
N ALA A 489 24.42 32.31 119.14
CA ALA A 489 23.54 31.33 118.51
C ALA A 489 22.41 31.99 117.70
N LEU A 490 21.81 33.08 118.20
CA LEU A 490 20.81 33.86 117.45
C LEU A 490 21.42 34.54 116.21
N GLN A 491 22.64 35.05 116.31
CA GLN A 491 23.35 35.63 115.17
C GLN A 491 23.68 34.58 114.11
N SER A 492 24.11 33.38 114.50
CA SER A 492 24.34 32.25 113.58
C SER A 492 23.05 31.80 112.89
N LEU A 493 21.93 31.70 113.62
CA LEU A 493 20.62 31.36 113.06
C LEU A 493 20.10 32.41 112.06
N GLU A 494 20.30 33.71 112.33
CA GLU A 494 19.89 34.75 111.38
C GLU A 494 20.79 34.75 110.14
N GLN A 495 22.10 34.43 110.28
CA GLN A 495 22.99 34.21 109.14
C GLN A 495 22.54 33.01 108.28
N GLU A 496 22.30 31.83 108.88
CA GLU A 496 21.82 30.64 108.15
C GLU A 496 20.47 30.90 107.45
N LYS A 497 19.59 31.71 108.06
CA LYS A 497 18.32 32.16 107.47
C LYS A 497 18.54 33.07 106.26
N CYS A 498 19.47 34.02 106.32
CA CYS A 498 19.84 34.85 105.17
C CYS A 498 20.48 34.04 104.03
N GLU A 499 21.37 33.11 104.36
CA GLU A 499 22.00 32.21 103.38
C GLU A 499 20.96 31.29 102.72
N THR A 500 20.02 30.74 103.51
CA THR A 500 18.90 29.93 103.00
C THR A 500 18.00 30.75 102.07
N ALA A 501 17.66 31.99 102.44
CA ALA A 501 16.86 32.87 101.58
C ALA A 501 17.55 33.18 100.25
N HIS A 502 18.86 33.44 100.27
CA HIS A 502 19.65 33.67 99.06
C HIS A 502 19.74 32.42 98.17
N ILE A 503 19.83 31.23 98.75
CA ILE A 503 19.78 29.96 98.00
C ILE A 503 18.42 29.79 97.31
N PHE A 504 17.30 30.12 97.97
CA PHE A 504 15.98 30.10 97.33
C PHE A 504 15.87 31.11 96.18
N GLU A 505 16.35 32.34 96.36
CA GLU A 505 16.37 33.37 95.31
C GLU A 505 17.21 32.92 94.08
N LEU A 506 18.35 32.25 94.32
CA LEU A 506 19.15 31.64 93.25
C LEU A 506 18.40 30.50 92.53
N PHE A 507 17.66 29.65 93.25
CA PHE A 507 16.84 28.60 92.63
C PHE A 507 15.66 29.17 91.83
N GLU A 508 15.03 30.25 92.29
CA GLU A 508 13.99 30.95 91.52
C GLU A 508 14.58 31.57 90.24
N MET A 509 15.71 32.27 90.34
CA MET A 509 16.42 32.82 89.17
C MET A 509 16.86 31.73 88.17
N GLU A 510 17.36 30.58 88.64
CA GLU A 510 17.76 29.46 87.78
C GLU A 510 16.53 28.79 87.14
N SER A 511 15.42 28.66 87.88
CA SER A 511 14.13 28.17 87.37
C SER A 511 13.61 29.08 86.24
N ASP A 512 13.58 30.39 86.46
CA ASP A 512 13.11 31.38 85.49
C ASP A 512 13.99 31.40 84.24
N GLN A 513 15.32 31.40 84.38
CA GLN A 513 16.24 31.29 83.25
C GLN A 513 16.05 29.97 82.47
N ASN A 514 15.74 28.87 83.15
CA ASN A 514 15.50 27.59 82.49
C ASN A 514 14.13 27.56 81.77
N MET A 515 13.13 28.23 82.33
CA MET A 515 11.83 28.45 81.67
C MET A 515 11.96 29.35 80.44
N GLU A 516 12.74 30.43 80.51
CA GLU A 516 13.03 31.32 79.37
C GLU A 516 13.77 30.55 78.25
N LYS A 517 14.84 29.82 78.59
CA LYS A 517 15.55 28.93 77.65
C LYS A 517 14.66 27.83 77.04
N LEU A 518 13.64 27.37 77.76
CA LEU A 518 12.63 26.45 77.21
C LEU A 518 11.66 27.16 76.27
N GLY A 519 11.24 28.39 76.62
CA GLY A 519 10.43 29.27 75.79
C GLY A 519 11.08 29.54 74.44
N ASP A 520 12.34 29.98 74.45
CA ASP A 520 13.13 30.23 73.24
C ASP A 520 13.24 28.99 72.34
N LYS A 521 13.55 27.82 72.94
CA LYS A 521 13.59 26.54 72.20
C LYS A 521 12.23 26.16 71.64
N LEU A 522 11.13 26.43 72.35
CA LEU A 522 9.78 26.16 71.88
C LEU A 522 9.38 27.10 70.73
N VAL A 523 9.81 28.38 70.78
CA VAL A 523 9.62 29.36 69.70
C VAL A 523 10.43 28.97 68.46
N ASP A 524 11.71 28.63 68.61
CA ASP A 524 12.59 28.18 67.54
C ASP A 524 12.10 26.86 66.89
N LEU A 525 11.60 25.92 67.69
CA LEU A 525 10.95 24.70 67.17
C LEU A 525 9.64 25.00 66.44
N LYS A 526 8.82 25.94 66.93
CA LYS A 526 7.60 26.39 66.22
C LYS A 526 7.94 27.07 64.90
N GLN A 527 8.98 27.91 64.86
CA GLN A 527 9.42 28.57 63.64
C GLN A 527 9.91 27.54 62.62
N LYS A 528 10.77 26.60 63.03
CA LYS A 528 11.23 25.48 62.19
C LYS A 528 10.09 24.60 61.67
N LEU A 529 9.03 24.41 62.46
CA LEU A 529 7.83 23.70 62.02
C LEU A 529 7.08 24.49 60.93
N ILE A 530 6.88 25.80 61.13
CA ILE A 530 6.25 26.70 60.16
C ILE A 530 7.06 26.75 58.85
N ASP A 531 8.39 26.89 58.94
CA ASP A 531 9.28 26.94 57.78
C ASP A 531 9.26 25.60 57.00
N ALA A 532 9.27 24.47 57.71
CA ALA A 532 9.13 23.15 57.10
C ALA A 532 7.76 22.98 56.42
N GLN A 533 6.69 23.49 57.02
CA GLN A 533 5.34 23.41 56.48
C GLN A 533 5.16 24.31 55.25
N ALA A 534 5.73 25.52 55.26
CA ALA A 534 5.82 26.39 54.08
C ALA A 534 6.64 25.76 52.93
N HIS A 535 7.74 25.08 53.24
CA HIS A 535 8.50 24.33 52.23
C HIS A 535 7.74 23.12 51.66
N ILE A 536 6.90 22.45 52.46
CA ILE A 536 6.01 21.38 51.97
C ILE A 536 4.94 21.96 51.05
N GLU A 537 4.30 23.07 51.42
CA GLU A 537 3.31 23.76 50.58
C GLU A 537 3.94 24.23 49.25
N GLN A 538 5.11 24.87 49.29
CA GLN A 538 5.87 25.28 48.11
C GLN A 538 6.19 24.09 47.19
N LYS A 539 6.68 22.97 47.74
CA LYS A 539 6.93 21.75 46.96
C LYS A 539 5.64 21.16 46.39
N SER A 540 4.54 21.19 47.12
CA SER A 540 3.24 20.70 46.63
C SER A 540 2.69 21.55 45.47
N ALA A 541 2.94 22.86 45.47
CA ALA A 541 2.59 23.75 44.37
C ALA A 541 3.40 23.44 43.10
N ILE A 542 4.72 23.25 43.25
CA ILE A 542 5.63 22.86 42.15
C ILE A 542 5.23 21.48 41.59
N ILE A 543 4.86 20.51 42.45
CA ILE A 543 4.37 19.20 42.00
C ILE A 543 3.11 19.36 41.14
N LYS A 544 2.11 20.12 41.59
CA LYS A 544 0.88 20.37 40.81
C LYS A 544 1.14 21.07 39.48
N GLU A 545 2.06 22.05 39.45
CA GLU A 545 2.49 22.71 38.22
C GLU A 545 3.08 21.69 37.23
N LYS A 546 3.98 20.81 37.70
CA LYS A 546 4.61 19.77 36.89
C LYS A 546 3.66 18.64 36.48
N GLU A 547 2.70 18.26 37.32
CA GLU A 547 1.59 17.38 36.93
C GLU A 547 0.76 18.01 35.80
N SER A 548 0.51 19.32 35.85
CA SER A 548 -0.20 20.04 34.78
C SER A 548 0.62 20.09 33.48
N GLU A 549 1.92 20.35 33.55
CA GLU A 549 2.83 20.33 32.40
C GLU A 549 2.85 18.94 31.75
N VAL A 550 3.08 17.88 32.54
CA VAL A 550 3.10 16.49 32.08
C VAL A 550 1.77 16.10 31.44
N SER A 551 0.65 16.46 32.04
CA SER A 551 -0.68 16.21 31.47
C SER A 551 -0.86 16.92 30.12
N SER A 552 -0.41 18.18 30.00
CA SER A 552 -0.42 18.92 28.73
C SER A 552 0.48 18.30 27.64
N ILE A 553 1.63 17.74 28.04
CA ILE A 553 2.56 17.05 27.15
C ILE A 553 1.97 15.71 26.70
N SER A 554 1.31 14.98 27.60
CA SER A 554 0.64 13.71 27.29
C SER A 554 -0.47 13.90 26.26
N ILE A 555 -1.32 14.93 26.41
CA ILE A 555 -2.36 15.26 25.43
C ILE A 555 -1.74 15.60 24.06
N LYS A 556 -0.64 16.38 24.03
CA LYS A 556 0.09 16.70 22.78
C LYS A 556 0.73 15.47 22.15
N PHE A 557 1.22 14.53 22.95
CA PHE A 557 1.78 13.27 22.48
C PHE A 557 0.72 12.36 21.88
N GLU A 558 -0.44 12.17 22.54
CA GLU A 558 -1.57 11.40 22.01
C GLU A 558 -2.11 11.99 20.70
N ALA A 559 -2.22 13.32 20.62
CA ALA A 559 -2.61 14.02 19.38
C ALA A 559 -1.59 13.79 18.24
N SER A 560 -0.29 13.83 18.55
CA SER A 560 0.79 13.56 17.60
C SER A 560 0.81 12.10 17.14
N GLN A 561 0.56 11.16 18.06
CA GLN A 561 0.46 9.73 17.77
C GLN A 561 -0.75 9.43 16.87
N THR A 562 -1.89 10.05 17.13
CA THR A 562 -3.10 9.92 16.30
C THR A 562 -2.87 10.49 14.89
N ALA A 563 -2.20 11.64 14.78
CA ALA A 563 -1.80 12.22 13.49
C ALA A 563 -0.83 11.30 12.71
N LEU A 564 0.11 10.66 13.40
CA LEU A 564 1.04 9.70 12.79
C LEU A 564 0.30 8.47 12.23
N VAL A 565 -0.65 7.91 12.98
CA VAL A 565 -1.49 6.78 12.51
C VAL A 565 -2.33 7.18 11.29
N GLY A 566 -2.90 8.39 11.28
CA GLY A 566 -3.63 8.93 10.12
C GLY A 566 -2.74 9.06 8.87
N LEU A 567 -1.52 9.59 9.04
CA LEU A 567 -0.51 9.65 7.97
C LEU A 567 -0.13 8.26 7.47
N GLN A 568 0.04 7.29 8.37
CA GLN A 568 0.43 5.92 8.03
C GLN A 568 -0.68 5.18 7.26
N SER A 569 -1.96 5.40 7.60
CA SER A 569 -3.10 4.93 6.81
C SER A 569 -3.12 5.57 5.42
N THR A 570 -2.91 6.89 5.34
CA THR A 570 -2.89 7.63 4.06
C THR A 570 -1.75 7.15 3.15
N LEU A 571 -0.59 6.83 3.72
CA LEU A 571 0.54 6.26 2.99
C LEU A 571 0.24 4.85 2.45
N LEU A 572 -0.48 4.03 3.22
CA LEU A 572 -0.91 2.70 2.80
C LEU A 572 -1.90 2.80 1.61
N ASP A 573 -2.89 3.68 1.70
CA ASP A 573 -3.85 3.95 0.62
C ASP A 573 -3.18 4.51 -0.66
N GLN A 574 -2.11 5.30 -0.51
CA GLN A 574 -1.31 5.75 -1.66
C GLN A 574 -0.49 4.60 -2.25
N SER A 575 0.06 3.72 -1.41
CA SER A 575 0.84 2.55 -1.83
C SER A 575 0.01 1.53 -2.61
N THR A 576 -1.20 1.21 -2.13
CA THR A 576 -2.14 0.33 -2.85
C THR A 576 -2.51 0.93 -4.21
N LYS A 577 -2.83 2.22 -4.25
CA LYS A 577 -3.19 2.93 -5.49
C LYS A 577 -2.04 3.02 -6.50
N ILE A 578 -0.80 3.13 -6.04
CA ILE A 578 0.40 3.02 -6.90
C ILE A 578 0.53 1.59 -7.45
N SER A 579 0.25 0.56 -6.64
CA SER A 579 0.25 -0.83 -7.11
C SER A 579 -0.82 -1.09 -8.17
N GLU A 580 -2.04 -0.59 -7.97
CA GLU A 580 -3.16 -0.67 -8.93
C GLU A 580 -2.82 0.03 -10.26
N LEU A 581 -2.24 1.23 -10.19
CA LEU A 581 -1.76 1.95 -11.36
C LEU A 581 -0.62 1.20 -12.07
N SER A 582 0.28 0.57 -11.32
CA SER A 582 1.35 -0.26 -11.89
C SER A 582 0.78 -1.46 -12.65
N THR A 583 -0.18 -2.20 -12.07
CA THR A 583 -0.83 -3.32 -12.76
C THR A 583 -1.55 -2.87 -14.02
N ALA A 584 -2.35 -1.81 -13.95
CA ALA A 584 -3.05 -1.25 -15.11
C ALA A 584 -2.07 -0.78 -16.21
N ASN A 585 -0.91 -0.23 -15.84
CA ASN A 585 0.10 0.17 -16.81
C ASN A 585 0.74 -1.05 -17.51
N THR A 586 1.00 -2.14 -16.79
CA THR A 586 1.49 -3.39 -17.42
C THR A 586 0.46 -4.05 -18.34
N GLU A 587 -0.84 -3.89 -18.07
CA GLU A 587 -1.91 -4.35 -18.97
C GLU A 587 -2.01 -3.48 -20.23
N LEU A 588 -1.89 -2.15 -20.09
CA LEU A 588 -1.81 -1.24 -21.22
C LEU A 588 -0.58 -1.53 -22.09
N GLU A 589 0.58 -1.82 -21.51
CA GLU A 589 1.79 -2.21 -22.27
C GLU A 589 1.57 -3.51 -23.07
N LYS A 590 0.92 -4.52 -22.49
CA LYS A 590 0.53 -5.75 -23.21
C LYS A 590 -0.42 -5.45 -24.38
N LEU A 591 -1.46 -4.64 -24.16
CA LEU A 591 -2.41 -4.26 -25.21
C LEU A 591 -1.76 -3.43 -26.32
N VAL A 592 -0.80 -2.55 -25.98
CA VAL A 592 0.00 -1.79 -26.97
C VAL A 592 0.89 -2.73 -27.79
N PHE A 593 1.52 -3.73 -27.15
CA PHE A 593 2.32 -4.74 -27.84
C PHE A 593 1.48 -5.59 -28.80
N GLU A 594 0.33 -6.09 -28.34
CA GLU A 594 -0.62 -6.87 -29.16
C GLU A 594 -1.14 -6.03 -30.34
N LYS A 595 -1.54 -4.78 -30.09
CA LYS A 595 -1.99 -3.86 -31.14
C LYS A 595 -0.89 -3.59 -32.17
N LYS A 596 0.37 -3.44 -31.73
CA LYS A 596 1.52 -3.26 -32.64
C LYS A 596 1.73 -4.49 -33.53
N TYR A 597 1.68 -5.69 -32.94
CA TYR A 597 1.80 -6.95 -33.66
C TYR A 597 0.68 -7.15 -34.71
N LEU A 598 -0.56 -6.80 -34.36
CA LEU A 598 -1.68 -6.80 -35.30
C LEU A 598 -1.50 -5.79 -36.45
N LEU A 599 -0.91 -4.63 -36.17
CA LEU A 599 -0.63 -3.59 -37.18
C LEU A 599 0.48 -4.04 -38.14
N GLU A 600 1.50 -4.75 -37.65
CA GLU A 600 2.53 -5.40 -38.46
C GLU A 600 1.94 -6.51 -39.36
N GLN A 601 1.03 -7.34 -38.85
CA GLN A 601 0.27 -8.30 -39.68
C GLN A 601 -0.59 -7.60 -40.73
N GLN A 602 -1.28 -6.51 -40.37
CA GLN A 602 -2.10 -5.74 -41.30
C GLN A 602 -1.25 -5.14 -42.44
N ALA A 603 -0.06 -4.62 -42.13
CA ALA A 603 0.88 -4.12 -43.12
C ALA A 603 1.39 -5.23 -44.07
N ALA A 604 1.70 -6.41 -43.54
CA ALA A 604 2.11 -7.57 -44.35
C ALA A 604 0.99 -8.04 -45.29
N LEU A 605 -0.25 -8.15 -44.79
CA LEU A 605 -1.43 -8.48 -45.61
C LEU A 605 -1.71 -7.41 -46.67
N GLN A 606 -1.53 -6.13 -46.34
CA GLN A 606 -1.70 -5.03 -47.30
C GLN A 606 -0.66 -5.11 -48.43
N SER A 607 0.61 -5.40 -48.11
CA SER A 607 1.67 -5.61 -49.12
C SER A 607 1.31 -6.75 -50.08
N GLN A 608 0.90 -7.92 -49.55
CA GLN A 608 0.45 -9.05 -50.37
C GLN A 608 -0.75 -8.68 -51.26
N LEU A 609 -1.70 -7.92 -50.71
CA LEU A 609 -2.89 -7.50 -51.44
C LEU A 609 -2.58 -6.49 -52.57
N ASP A 610 -1.56 -5.64 -52.39
CA ASP A 610 -1.09 -4.73 -53.43
C ASP A 610 -0.21 -5.44 -54.49
N GLU A 611 0.55 -6.48 -54.11
CA GLU A 611 1.18 -7.42 -55.06
C GLU A 611 0.12 -8.13 -55.92
N TYR A 612 -0.94 -8.67 -55.31
CA TYR A 612 -2.05 -9.30 -56.06
C TYR A 612 -2.74 -8.31 -57.01
N LYS A 613 -2.97 -7.05 -56.59
CA LYS A 613 -3.48 -6.00 -57.49
C LYS A 613 -2.55 -5.73 -58.65
N GLN A 614 -1.23 -5.70 -58.43
CA GLN A 614 -0.27 -5.50 -59.52
C GLN A 614 -0.36 -6.64 -60.54
N VAL A 615 -0.39 -7.90 -60.09
CA VAL A 615 -0.56 -9.06 -60.98
C VAL A 615 -1.89 -8.99 -61.76
N VAL A 616 -2.98 -8.58 -61.13
CA VAL A 616 -4.27 -8.38 -61.82
C VAL A 616 -4.18 -7.27 -62.87
N ASN A 617 -3.60 -6.11 -62.54
CA ASN A 617 -3.40 -5.02 -63.48
C ASN A 617 -2.50 -5.43 -64.67
N GLU A 618 -1.46 -6.24 -64.44
CA GLU A 618 -0.61 -6.78 -65.50
C GLU A 618 -1.36 -7.78 -66.41
N MET A 619 -2.24 -8.62 -65.83
CA MET A 619 -3.13 -9.49 -66.60
C MET A 619 -4.16 -8.70 -67.42
N ASP A 620 -4.78 -7.67 -66.84
CA ASP A 620 -5.79 -6.84 -67.51
C ASP A 620 -5.17 -6.02 -68.65
N ASN A 621 -3.98 -5.43 -68.44
CA ASN A 621 -3.22 -4.78 -69.50
C ASN A 621 -2.82 -5.76 -70.61
N GLY A 622 -2.38 -6.97 -70.25
CA GLY A 622 -2.09 -8.04 -71.20
C GLY A 622 -3.32 -8.55 -71.96
N SER A 623 -4.50 -8.52 -71.34
CA SER A 623 -5.80 -8.86 -71.94
C SER A 623 -6.24 -7.77 -72.91
N ALA A 624 -6.16 -6.49 -72.51
CA ALA A 624 -6.45 -5.34 -73.36
C ALA A 624 -5.55 -5.33 -74.61
N ALA A 625 -4.24 -5.52 -74.46
CA ALA A 625 -3.31 -5.59 -75.59
C ALA A 625 -3.61 -6.77 -76.55
N LYS A 626 -4.08 -7.91 -76.04
CA LYS A 626 -4.52 -9.04 -76.87
C LYS A 626 -5.83 -8.75 -77.60
N ASN A 627 -6.80 -8.09 -76.94
CA ASN A 627 -8.07 -7.71 -77.55
C ASN A 627 -7.88 -6.64 -78.64
N GLU A 628 -6.96 -5.69 -78.42
CA GLU A 628 -6.56 -4.70 -79.41
C GLU A 628 -5.92 -5.37 -80.64
N ALA A 629 -4.98 -6.29 -80.44
CA ALA A 629 -4.39 -7.08 -81.52
C ALA A 629 -5.41 -7.98 -82.24
N LEU A 630 -6.39 -8.53 -81.52
CA LEU A 630 -7.51 -9.29 -82.10
C LEU A 630 -8.39 -8.39 -82.98
N HIS A 631 -8.71 -7.18 -82.54
CA HIS A 631 -9.50 -6.21 -83.30
C HIS A 631 -8.79 -5.80 -84.59
N GLN A 632 -7.48 -5.50 -84.51
CA GLN A 632 -6.66 -5.18 -85.68
C GLN A 632 -6.58 -6.35 -86.67
N LEU A 633 -6.50 -7.60 -86.19
CA LEU A 633 -6.59 -8.78 -87.05
C LEU A 633 -7.98 -8.94 -87.67
N GLN A 634 -9.07 -8.67 -86.95
CA GLN A 634 -10.43 -8.72 -87.46
C GLN A 634 -10.68 -7.67 -88.54
N GLU A 635 -10.22 -6.43 -88.36
CA GLU A 635 -10.25 -5.40 -89.40
C GLU A 635 -9.44 -5.82 -90.62
N ARG A 636 -8.22 -6.36 -90.44
CA ARG A 636 -7.39 -6.81 -91.56
C ARG A 636 -7.99 -8.01 -92.32
N VAL A 637 -8.69 -8.92 -91.63
CA VAL A 637 -9.47 -9.99 -92.27
C VAL A 637 -10.60 -9.40 -93.10
N LYS A 638 -11.36 -8.45 -92.55
CA LYS A 638 -12.44 -7.78 -93.27
C LYS A 638 -11.95 -7.02 -94.52
N GLU A 639 -10.82 -6.31 -94.43
CA GLU A 639 -10.20 -5.67 -95.60
C GLU A 639 -9.86 -6.68 -96.70
N LEU A 640 -9.30 -7.84 -96.33
CA LEU A 640 -8.96 -8.92 -97.24
C LEU A 640 -10.20 -9.59 -97.85
N GLU A 641 -11.30 -9.72 -97.10
CA GLU A 641 -12.59 -10.19 -97.61
C GLU A 641 -13.19 -9.21 -98.63
N GLU A 642 -13.15 -7.90 -98.34
CA GLU A 642 -13.58 -6.84 -99.26
C GLU A 642 -12.69 -6.74 -100.51
N GLU A 643 -11.39 -6.99 -100.39
CA GLU A 643 -10.45 -7.07 -101.53
C GLU A 643 -10.70 -8.33 -102.37
N ASN A 644 -10.94 -9.48 -101.73
CA ASN A 644 -11.25 -10.73 -102.41
C ASN A 644 -12.59 -10.64 -103.16
N LEU A 645 -13.62 -10.01 -102.57
CA LEU A 645 -14.90 -9.75 -103.24
C LEU A 645 -14.71 -8.85 -104.48
N ARG A 646 -13.91 -7.79 -104.37
CA ARG A 646 -13.56 -6.92 -105.52
C ARG A 646 -12.81 -7.67 -106.62
N ASN A 647 -11.90 -8.58 -106.26
CA ASN A 647 -11.20 -9.44 -107.22
C ASN A 647 -12.15 -10.43 -107.90
N MET A 648 -13.08 -11.04 -107.15
CA MET A 648 -14.12 -11.92 -107.70
C MET A 648 -15.02 -11.18 -108.69
N GLU A 649 -15.53 -9.99 -108.34
CA GLU A 649 -16.30 -9.16 -109.28
C GLU A 649 -15.51 -8.78 -110.54
N PHE A 650 -14.22 -8.45 -110.39
CA PHE A 650 -13.37 -8.13 -111.52
C PHE A 650 -13.15 -9.34 -112.44
N GLN A 651 -12.97 -10.53 -111.86
CA GLN A 651 -12.83 -11.79 -112.58
C GLN A 651 -14.15 -12.20 -113.27
N GLU A 652 -15.31 -11.95 -112.67
CA GLU A 652 -16.61 -12.13 -113.33
C GLU A 652 -16.80 -11.17 -114.52
N ARG A 653 -16.39 -9.90 -114.40
CA ARG A 653 -16.41 -8.94 -115.52
C ARG A 653 -15.51 -9.41 -116.66
N LEU A 654 -14.28 -9.85 -116.37
CA LEU A 654 -13.37 -10.42 -117.36
C LEU A 654 -13.94 -11.68 -118.02
N ASN A 655 -14.58 -12.57 -117.26
CA ASN A 655 -15.27 -13.74 -117.81
C ASN A 655 -16.45 -13.35 -118.71
N SER A 656 -17.24 -12.35 -118.31
CA SER A 656 -18.33 -11.80 -119.13
C SER A 656 -17.82 -11.22 -120.46
N ASP A 657 -16.71 -10.47 -120.42
CA ASP A 657 -16.09 -9.89 -121.61
C ASP A 657 -15.42 -10.94 -122.50
N ASN A 658 -14.78 -11.97 -121.91
CA ASN A 658 -14.30 -13.14 -122.65
C ASN A 658 -15.45 -13.86 -123.37
N VAL A 659 -16.61 -14.08 -122.72
CA VAL A 659 -17.79 -14.67 -123.37
C VAL A 659 -18.33 -13.77 -124.49
N LYS A 660 -18.31 -12.44 -124.33
CA LYS A 660 -18.69 -11.50 -125.42
C LYS A 660 -17.70 -11.56 -126.59
N ILE A 661 -16.41 -11.65 -126.31
CA ILE A 661 -15.35 -11.81 -127.34
C ILE A 661 -15.50 -13.15 -128.05
N GLN A 662 -15.75 -14.23 -127.31
CA GLN A 662 -15.96 -15.56 -127.86
C GLN A 662 -17.20 -15.61 -128.76
N ARG A 663 -18.32 -14.99 -128.36
CA ARG A 663 -19.50 -14.79 -129.22
C ARG A 663 -19.21 -13.93 -130.46
N LYS A 664 -18.37 -12.89 -130.36
CA LYS A 664 -17.95 -12.10 -131.53
C LYS A 664 -17.10 -12.94 -132.49
N PHE A 665 -16.19 -13.76 -131.99
CA PHE A 665 -15.43 -14.72 -132.79
C PHE A 665 -16.34 -15.74 -133.47
N GLU A 666 -17.33 -16.27 -132.75
CA GLU A 666 -18.32 -17.22 -133.26
C GLU A 666 -19.21 -16.60 -134.35
N ILE A 667 -19.62 -15.33 -134.21
CA ILE A 667 -20.30 -14.55 -135.26
C ILE A 667 -19.38 -14.34 -136.47
N LEU A 668 -18.10 -13.98 -136.25
CA LEU A 668 -17.13 -13.81 -137.34
C LEU A 668 -16.84 -15.12 -138.08
N ASP A 669 -16.76 -16.26 -137.39
CA ASP A 669 -16.64 -17.57 -138.06
C ASP A 669 -17.95 -17.98 -138.75
N LEU A 670 -19.13 -17.56 -138.28
CA LEU A 670 -20.41 -17.71 -139.00
C LEU A 670 -20.50 -16.83 -140.25
N GLU A 671 -19.96 -15.62 -140.22
CA GLU A 671 -19.83 -14.73 -141.39
C GLU A 671 -18.81 -15.29 -142.38
N LYS A 672 -17.62 -15.68 -141.92
CA LYS A 672 -16.59 -16.34 -142.71
C LYS A 672 -17.06 -17.67 -143.30
N THR A 673 -17.87 -18.47 -142.59
CA THR A 673 -18.47 -19.68 -143.17
C THR A 673 -19.60 -19.38 -144.15
N ARG A 674 -20.37 -18.29 -143.97
CA ARG A 674 -21.28 -17.79 -145.02
C ARG A 674 -20.52 -17.35 -146.27
N GLU A 675 -19.42 -16.62 -146.13
CA GLU A 675 -18.54 -16.25 -147.25
C GLU A 675 -17.90 -17.49 -147.90
N MET A 676 -17.46 -18.45 -147.09
CA MET A 676 -16.90 -19.72 -147.56
C MET A 676 -17.96 -20.57 -148.28
N VAL A 677 -19.24 -20.54 -147.86
CA VAL A 677 -20.36 -21.20 -148.57
C VAL A 677 -20.73 -20.44 -149.85
N ALA A 678 -20.67 -19.11 -149.86
CA ALA A 678 -20.84 -18.32 -151.08
C ALA A 678 -19.70 -18.56 -152.09
N ALA A 679 -18.46 -18.72 -151.61
CA ALA A 679 -17.32 -19.16 -152.40
C ALA A 679 -17.47 -20.62 -152.86
N GLN A 680 -17.95 -21.52 -151.99
CA GLN A 680 -18.20 -22.93 -152.33
C GLN A 680 -19.31 -23.08 -153.38
N SER A 681 -20.32 -22.19 -153.38
CA SER A 681 -21.32 -22.13 -154.46
C SER A 681 -20.68 -21.76 -155.80
N ARG A 682 -19.69 -20.86 -155.83
CA ARG A 682 -18.89 -20.54 -157.03
C ARG A 682 -17.88 -21.64 -157.41
N ILE A 683 -17.44 -22.46 -156.45
CA ILE A 683 -16.55 -23.61 -156.71
C ILE A 683 -17.34 -24.81 -157.24
N ASN A 684 -18.60 -24.99 -156.82
CA ASN A 684 -19.46 -26.08 -157.27
C ASN A 684 -19.87 -25.97 -158.76
N GLU A 685 -19.83 -24.79 -159.37
CA GLU A 685 -19.96 -24.63 -160.83
C GLU A 685 -18.69 -25.07 -161.61
N LEU A 686 -17.56 -25.30 -160.93
CA LEU A 686 -16.25 -25.55 -161.54
C LEU A 686 -15.60 -26.91 -161.18
N GLN A 687 -16.28 -27.79 -160.42
CA GLN A 687 -15.71 -29.09 -160.00
C GLN A 687 -16.61 -30.31 -160.30
N ALA A 688 -17.15 -30.36 -161.51
CA ALA A 688 -17.68 -31.59 -162.08
C ALA A 688 -16.55 -32.51 -162.59
N LEU A 689 -15.75 -33.12 -161.70
CA LEU A 689 -14.94 -34.34 -161.95
C LEU A 689 -14.22 -34.84 -160.68
N LYS A 690 -14.32 -36.16 -160.40
CA LYS A 690 -13.81 -36.92 -159.22
C LYS A 690 -14.48 -36.58 -157.87
N VAL A 691 -15.41 -37.34 -157.26
CA VAL A 691 -15.77 -38.79 -157.18
C VAL A 691 -15.08 -39.56 -156.02
N LEU A 692 -15.92 -39.93 -155.02
CA LEU A 692 -15.75 -40.80 -153.80
C LEU A 692 -15.08 -40.15 -152.56
N LYS A 693 -15.71 -39.95 -151.37
CA LYS A 693 -16.51 -40.78 -150.40
C LYS A 693 -15.68 -41.84 -149.60
N PRO A 694 -16.04 -42.19 -148.34
CA PRO A 694 -16.44 -41.36 -147.15
C PRO A 694 -15.98 -41.96 -145.77
N ASN A 695 -16.37 -41.35 -144.62
CA ASN A 695 -16.65 -42.00 -143.30
C ASN A 695 -15.49 -42.75 -142.54
N ASN A 696 -15.60 -43.20 -141.27
CA ASN A 696 -16.16 -42.67 -140.00
C ASN A 696 -15.57 -43.52 -138.81
N SER A 697 -15.87 -43.12 -137.56
CA SER A 697 -15.92 -43.93 -136.31
C SER A 697 -14.67 -44.58 -135.69
N ALA A 698 -14.20 -43.94 -134.60
CA ALA A 698 -14.29 -44.39 -133.18
C ALA A 698 -13.36 -45.47 -132.55
N THR A 699 -13.09 -45.22 -131.24
CA THR A 699 -12.64 -46.08 -130.12
C THR A 699 -11.18 -46.58 -130.02
N ALA A 700 -10.64 -46.45 -128.79
CA ALA A 700 -9.67 -47.34 -128.09
C ALA A 700 -8.25 -47.50 -128.67
N ASP A 701 -7.16 -47.66 -127.90
CA ASP A 701 -6.87 -47.35 -126.48
C ASP A 701 -5.33 -47.27 -126.27
N VAL A 702 -4.91 -46.71 -125.13
CA VAL A 702 -3.73 -47.03 -124.27
C VAL A 702 -2.77 -48.16 -124.74
N PRO A 703 -1.41 -48.06 -124.63
CA PRO A 703 -0.76 -47.88 -123.31
C PRO A 703 0.66 -47.27 -123.16
N LYS A 704 1.07 -47.18 -121.88
CA LYS A 704 2.42 -47.24 -121.26
C LYS A 704 3.18 -45.95 -120.91
N GLU A 705 3.89 -45.85 -119.78
CA GLU A 705 3.84 -46.50 -118.42
C GLU A 705 4.92 -45.83 -117.53
N GLY A 706 4.84 -45.96 -116.20
CA GLY A 706 5.83 -45.45 -115.21
C GLY A 706 5.14 -44.76 -114.01
N GLU A 707 4.88 -45.48 -112.92
CA GLU A 707 5.69 -45.49 -111.66
C GLU A 707 5.63 -44.13 -110.94
N GLU A 708 4.85 -43.98 -109.86
CA GLU A 708 5.29 -44.21 -108.46
C GLU A 708 4.09 -44.24 -107.47
N PRO A 709 3.93 -45.24 -106.57
CA PRO A 709 2.81 -45.31 -105.62
C PRO A 709 3.15 -45.12 -104.12
N GLU A 710 4.41 -44.85 -103.72
CA GLU A 710 4.80 -44.84 -102.29
C GLU A 710 4.47 -43.56 -101.52
N GLY A 711 4.40 -42.40 -102.17
CA GLY A 711 4.16 -41.11 -101.51
C GLY A 711 2.79 -40.99 -100.81
N ASN A 712 1.73 -41.47 -101.46
CA ASN A 712 0.36 -41.31 -100.97
C ASN A 712 0.10 -42.15 -99.71
N LEU A 713 0.69 -43.34 -99.59
CA LEU A 713 0.48 -44.21 -98.42
C LEU A 713 1.18 -43.63 -97.17
N ALA A 714 2.38 -43.06 -97.34
CA ALA A 714 3.08 -42.34 -96.29
C ALA A 714 2.32 -41.08 -95.85
N GLN A 715 1.78 -40.31 -96.81
CA GLN A 715 0.98 -39.11 -96.51
C GLN A 715 -0.34 -39.44 -95.80
N ILE A 716 -1.02 -40.52 -96.19
CA ILE A 716 -2.24 -41.00 -95.50
C ILE A 716 -1.91 -41.50 -94.08
N ASN A 717 -0.82 -42.24 -93.87
CA ASN A 717 -0.42 -42.68 -92.53
C ASN A 717 0.01 -41.51 -91.63
N PHE A 718 0.69 -40.50 -92.19
CA PHE A 718 1.04 -39.28 -91.46
C PHE A 718 -0.21 -38.48 -91.07
N LEU A 719 -1.16 -38.30 -91.99
CA LEU A 719 -2.45 -37.65 -91.71
C LEU A 719 -3.25 -38.44 -90.66
N ASN A 720 -3.31 -39.76 -90.75
CA ASN A 720 -3.98 -40.59 -89.74
C ASN A 720 -3.31 -40.49 -88.36
N SER A 721 -1.98 -40.38 -88.31
CA SER A 721 -1.24 -40.14 -87.05
C SER A 721 -1.57 -38.76 -86.45
N ILE A 722 -1.65 -37.71 -87.28
CA ILE A 722 -2.05 -36.36 -86.84
C ILE A 722 -3.52 -36.32 -86.42
N ILE A 723 -4.42 -36.97 -87.16
CA ILE A 723 -5.84 -37.06 -86.83
C ILE A 723 -6.02 -37.80 -85.49
N ALA A 724 -5.29 -38.90 -85.27
CA ALA A 724 -5.30 -39.62 -83.99
C ALA A 724 -4.75 -38.78 -82.83
N ASP A 725 -3.65 -38.03 -83.02
CA ASP A 725 -3.10 -37.15 -81.99
C ASP A 725 -4.00 -35.93 -81.72
N MET A 726 -4.68 -35.40 -82.75
CA MET A 726 -5.68 -34.32 -82.62
C MET A 726 -6.99 -34.79 -81.99
N GLN A 727 -7.43 -36.02 -82.26
CA GLN A 727 -8.58 -36.62 -81.57
C GLN A 727 -8.23 -36.90 -80.11
N LYS A 728 -7.07 -37.50 -79.83
CA LYS A 728 -6.59 -37.73 -78.45
C LYS A 728 -6.38 -36.42 -77.68
N LYS A 729 -5.93 -35.34 -78.32
CA LYS A 729 -5.88 -33.99 -77.73
C LYS A 729 -7.27 -33.40 -77.52
N ASN A 730 -8.21 -33.57 -78.46
CA ASN A 730 -9.60 -33.13 -78.27
C ASN A 730 -10.30 -33.90 -77.15
N ASP A 731 -10.09 -35.21 -77.04
CA ASP A 731 -10.65 -36.03 -75.96
C ASP A 731 -10.00 -35.69 -74.62
N SER A 732 -8.68 -35.44 -74.59
CA SER A 732 -8.00 -34.93 -73.40
C SER A 732 -8.43 -33.51 -73.02
N LEU A 733 -8.78 -32.66 -73.98
CA LEU A 733 -9.33 -31.32 -73.72
C LEU A 733 -10.78 -31.41 -73.27
N LYS A 734 -11.61 -32.27 -73.86
CA LYS A 734 -12.98 -32.55 -73.40
C LYS A 734 -12.99 -33.09 -71.98
N ALA A 735 -12.18 -34.11 -71.67
CA ALA A 735 -12.07 -34.63 -70.31
C ALA A 735 -11.56 -33.58 -69.30
N LYS A 736 -10.76 -32.61 -69.75
CA LYS A 736 -10.27 -31.50 -68.93
C LYS A 736 -11.31 -30.38 -68.78
N ILE A 737 -12.13 -30.13 -69.79
CA ILE A 737 -13.30 -29.25 -69.74
C ILE A 737 -14.36 -29.85 -68.83
N GLU A 738 -14.72 -31.12 -69.02
CA GLU A 738 -15.68 -31.86 -68.19
C GLU A 738 -15.23 -31.94 -66.72
N ALA A 739 -13.92 -32.08 -66.45
CA ALA A 739 -13.35 -31.98 -65.11
C ALA A 739 -13.32 -30.55 -64.53
N LEU A 740 -13.33 -29.52 -65.37
CA LEU A 740 -13.43 -28.11 -64.96
C LEU A 740 -14.88 -27.66 -64.79
N GLU A 741 -15.82 -28.21 -65.57
CA GLU A 741 -17.27 -27.99 -65.45
C GLU A 741 -17.87 -28.80 -64.29
N ALA A 742 -17.24 -29.91 -63.90
CA ALA A 742 -17.55 -30.63 -62.66
C ALA A 742 -17.03 -29.93 -61.38
N LEU A 743 -16.21 -28.88 -61.52
CA LEU A 743 -15.86 -27.99 -60.40
C LEU A 743 -16.94 -26.88 -60.29
N PRO A 744 -17.57 -26.69 -59.13
CA PRO A 744 -18.57 -25.63 -58.96
C PRO A 744 -17.89 -24.26 -58.89
N THR A 745 -17.66 -23.63 -60.04
CA THR A 745 -17.00 -22.32 -60.17
C THR A 745 -17.95 -21.13 -60.27
N ASP A 746 -19.22 -21.29 -59.88
CA ASP A 746 -20.16 -20.17 -59.80
C ASP A 746 -19.98 -19.39 -58.48
N PHE A 747 -18.98 -18.51 -58.47
CA PHE A 747 -18.68 -17.61 -57.35
C PHE A 747 -19.71 -16.47 -57.17
N THR A 748 -20.80 -16.45 -57.96
CA THR A 748 -21.87 -15.46 -57.80
C THR A 748 -22.97 -15.87 -56.82
N GLN A 749 -23.00 -17.13 -56.36
CA GLN A 749 -23.92 -17.57 -55.30
C GLN A 749 -23.35 -17.40 -53.88
N PRO A 750 -24.10 -16.81 -52.93
CA PRO A 750 -23.61 -16.43 -51.61
C PRO A 750 -23.53 -17.61 -50.61
N LYS A 751 -22.93 -18.74 -51.02
CA LYS A 751 -22.71 -19.94 -50.18
C LYS A 751 -21.26 -20.39 -50.10
N ALA A 752 -20.38 -19.92 -50.99
CA ALA A 752 -18.94 -20.22 -50.92
C ALA A 752 -18.27 -19.58 -49.70
N PHE A 753 -18.73 -18.39 -49.26
CA PHE A 753 -18.14 -17.67 -48.13
C PHE A 753 -18.57 -18.24 -46.76
N GLU A 754 -19.78 -18.79 -46.63
CA GLU A 754 -20.27 -19.43 -45.40
C GLU A 754 -19.47 -20.70 -45.01
N LEU A 755 -18.85 -21.37 -45.99
CA LEU A 755 -18.09 -22.60 -45.79
C LEU A 755 -16.68 -22.37 -45.23
N ILE A 756 -16.12 -21.16 -45.37
CA ILE A 756 -14.78 -20.81 -44.87
C ILE A 756 -14.87 -20.13 -43.50
N ALA A 757 -15.91 -19.31 -43.27
CA ALA A 757 -16.11 -18.60 -42.00
C ALA A 757 -16.37 -19.51 -40.78
N LYS A 758 -16.77 -20.78 -40.97
CA LYS A 758 -17.08 -21.75 -39.90
C LYS A 758 -15.88 -22.60 -39.45
N ARG A 759 -14.64 -22.08 -39.51
CA ARG A 759 -13.41 -22.81 -39.13
C ARG A 759 -12.55 -22.19 -38.03
N LYS A 760 -13.17 -21.43 -37.13
CA LYS A 760 -12.81 -21.51 -35.70
C LYS A 760 -14.06 -21.99 -34.96
N PRO A 761 -14.05 -23.14 -34.26
CA PRO A 761 -15.12 -23.43 -33.32
C PRO A 761 -15.13 -22.31 -32.27
N ALA A 762 -16.32 -21.91 -31.81
CA ALA A 762 -16.41 -21.06 -30.64
C ALA A 762 -15.69 -21.74 -29.46
N PRO A 763 -15.12 -20.99 -28.50
CA PRO A 763 -14.59 -21.57 -27.28
C PRO A 763 -15.61 -22.54 -26.69
N ARG A 764 -15.22 -23.81 -26.53
CA ARG A 764 -16.12 -24.84 -26.00
C ARG A 764 -16.35 -24.52 -24.55
N VAL A 765 -17.58 -24.17 -24.20
CA VAL A 765 -17.93 -23.82 -22.83
C VAL A 765 -17.89 -25.10 -22.01
N PHE A 766 -17.00 -25.15 -21.02
CA PHE A 766 -16.86 -26.28 -20.11
C PHE A 766 -17.40 -25.84 -18.76
N CYS A 767 -18.28 -26.65 -18.16
CA CYS A 767 -18.78 -26.41 -16.83
C CYS A 767 -18.02 -27.28 -15.82
N ASP A 768 -17.13 -26.66 -15.03
CA ASP A 768 -16.31 -27.32 -14.01
C ASP A 768 -17.14 -27.98 -12.88
N ILE A 769 -18.44 -27.67 -12.79
CA ILE A 769 -19.35 -28.17 -11.74
C ILE A 769 -20.02 -29.51 -12.14
N CYS A 770 -20.14 -29.79 -13.45
CA CYS A 770 -20.82 -31.00 -13.94
C CYS A 770 -20.04 -31.82 -14.98
N ASP A 771 -18.83 -31.39 -15.34
CA ASP A 771 -17.95 -31.99 -16.35
C ASP A 771 -18.56 -32.12 -17.77
N GLU A 772 -19.64 -31.38 -18.07
CA GLU A 772 -20.27 -31.37 -19.38
C GLU A 772 -19.79 -30.19 -20.25
N PHE A 773 -19.44 -30.51 -21.51
CA PHE A 773 -19.06 -29.52 -22.51
C PHE A 773 -20.26 -29.04 -23.35
N ASP A 774 -20.19 -27.78 -23.77
CA ASP A 774 -21.06 -27.09 -24.73
C ASP A 774 -22.54 -26.96 -24.34
N LYS A 775 -22.92 -27.21 -23.07
CA LYS A 775 -24.32 -27.11 -22.60
C LYS A 775 -24.67 -25.79 -21.90
N HIS A 776 -23.79 -25.32 -21.02
CA HIS A 776 -23.94 -24.09 -20.24
C HIS A 776 -22.54 -23.61 -19.77
N GLU A 777 -22.43 -22.35 -19.39
CA GLU A 777 -21.23 -21.81 -18.75
C GLU A 777 -21.21 -22.22 -17.27
N THR A 778 -20.04 -22.25 -16.63
CA THR A 778 -19.92 -22.66 -15.21
C THR A 778 -20.88 -21.87 -14.32
N GLU A 779 -21.12 -20.58 -14.57
CA GLU A 779 -22.01 -19.71 -13.78
C GLU A 779 -23.51 -20.01 -13.95
N ASP A 780 -23.92 -20.63 -15.07
CA ASP A 780 -25.30 -20.98 -15.40
C ASP A 780 -25.61 -22.47 -15.10
N CYS A 781 -24.76 -23.14 -14.31
CA CYS A 781 -24.93 -24.56 -14.05
C CYS A 781 -26.24 -24.85 -13.28
N PRO A 782 -27.16 -25.68 -13.80
CA PRO A 782 -28.41 -25.97 -13.10
C PRO A 782 -28.19 -26.69 -11.77
N LEU A 783 -27.07 -27.42 -11.60
CA LEU A 783 -26.68 -28.02 -10.32
C LEU A 783 -26.22 -26.99 -9.28
N GLN A 784 -25.84 -25.78 -9.70
CA GLN A 784 -25.46 -24.67 -8.83
C GLN A 784 -26.68 -23.90 -8.30
N ALA A 785 -27.83 -24.05 -8.96
CA ALA A 785 -29.11 -23.46 -8.55
C ALA A 785 -30.05 -24.45 -7.82
N SER A 786 -29.72 -25.74 -7.78
CA SER A 786 -30.50 -26.78 -7.10
C SER A 786 -29.79 -27.34 -5.86
N ASP A 787 -29.87 -26.62 -4.75
CA ASP A 787 -29.70 -27.21 -3.42
C ASP A 787 -30.94 -28.04 -3.08
N ASP A 788 -31.09 -29.18 -3.75
CA ASP A 788 -31.86 -30.33 -3.29
C ASP A 788 -31.57 -31.55 -4.18
N ARG A 789 -31.18 -32.66 -3.54
CA ARG A 789 -31.03 -33.94 -4.23
C ARG A 789 -32.38 -34.62 -4.34
N ASP A 790 -32.79 -35.00 -5.56
CA ASP A 790 -33.69 -36.14 -5.69
C ASP A 790 -33.38 -37.03 -6.90
N TYR A 791 -33.57 -38.34 -6.71
CA TYR A 791 -32.94 -39.38 -7.52
C TYR A 791 -33.99 -40.20 -8.27
N SER A 792 -34.24 -39.92 -9.55
CA SER A 792 -34.90 -40.87 -10.47
C SER A 792 -34.75 -40.52 -11.96
N PRO A 793 -34.40 -41.49 -12.83
CA PRO A 793 -34.22 -41.28 -14.26
C PRO A 793 -35.47 -41.67 -15.10
N PRO A 794 -35.84 -40.86 -16.11
CA PRO A 794 -36.69 -41.29 -17.23
C PRO A 794 -35.99 -41.03 -18.60
N PRO A 795 -36.53 -41.49 -19.75
CA PRO A 795 -36.22 -42.82 -20.27
C PRO A 795 -35.48 -42.81 -21.63
N LEU A 796 -35.06 -43.99 -22.08
CA LEU A 796 -34.39 -44.21 -23.36
C LEU A 796 -35.34 -44.15 -24.59
N THR A 797 -35.25 -43.07 -25.36
CA THR A 797 -35.58 -42.96 -26.81
C THR A 797 -34.62 -41.92 -27.41
N GLU A 798 -34.15 -41.97 -28.66
CA GLU A 798 -34.35 -42.89 -29.78
C GLU A 798 -33.03 -42.95 -30.59
N ALA A 799 -32.76 -44.05 -31.29
CA ALA A 799 -31.53 -44.20 -32.07
C ALA A 799 -31.75 -43.77 -33.54
N THR A 800 -30.85 -42.95 -34.09
CA THR A 800 -30.44 -43.08 -35.51
C THR A 800 -29.10 -42.39 -35.83
N GLU A 801 -28.27 -43.11 -36.59
CA GLU A 801 -27.15 -42.61 -37.42
C GLU A 801 -25.98 -41.82 -36.79
N ARG A 802 -25.26 -42.46 -35.86
CA ARG A 802 -23.86 -42.06 -35.56
C ARG A 802 -22.90 -42.54 -36.66
N LYS A 803 -22.45 -41.62 -37.53
CA LYS A 803 -21.23 -41.84 -38.33
C LYS A 803 -20.02 -41.92 -37.40
N VAL A 804 -19.45 -43.11 -37.24
CA VAL A 804 -18.22 -43.34 -36.47
C VAL A 804 -17.06 -42.60 -37.15
N ARG A 805 -16.62 -41.48 -36.55
CA ARG A 805 -15.33 -40.87 -36.87
C ARG A 805 -14.24 -41.69 -36.19
N LYS A 806 -13.28 -42.21 -36.96
CA LYS A 806 -12.06 -42.80 -36.40
C LYS A 806 -11.36 -41.73 -35.56
N LEU A 807 -11.09 -42.00 -34.29
CA LEU A 807 -10.15 -41.17 -33.53
C LEU A 807 -8.76 -41.30 -34.17
N PRO A 808 -7.98 -40.21 -34.28
CA PRO A 808 -6.56 -40.31 -34.56
C PRO A 808 -5.86 -41.14 -33.49
N GLU A 809 -4.78 -41.82 -33.87
CA GLU A 809 -3.96 -42.61 -32.95
C GLU A 809 -3.37 -41.70 -31.84
N PRO A 810 -3.30 -42.16 -30.57
CA PRO A 810 -2.81 -41.32 -29.47
C PRO A 810 -1.40 -40.80 -29.75
N ARG A 811 -1.16 -39.51 -29.51
CA ARG A 811 0.19 -38.94 -29.63
C ARG A 811 1.08 -39.61 -28.58
N LYS A 812 2.21 -40.16 -29.02
CA LYS A 812 3.27 -40.66 -28.14
C LYS A 812 3.62 -39.57 -27.12
N TYR A 813 3.58 -39.92 -25.84
CA TYR A 813 3.92 -39.05 -24.71
C TYR A 813 5.11 -39.67 -23.97
N CYS A 814 6.08 -38.83 -23.58
CA CYS A 814 7.21 -39.25 -22.79
C CYS A 814 6.95 -38.87 -21.33
N GLU A 815 6.93 -39.86 -20.43
CA GLU A 815 6.74 -39.62 -18.99
C GLU A 815 8.02 -39.09 -18.31
N THR A 816 9.19 -39.16 -18.96
CA THR A 816 10.47 -38.68 -18.40
C THR A 816 10.71 -37.19 -18.62
N CYS A 817 10.21 -36.61 -19.71
CA CYS A 817 10.37 -35.18 -20.02
C CYS A 817 9.05 -34.47 -20.35
N GLU A 818 7.91 -35.10 -20.03
CA GLU A 818 6.54 -34.55 -20.07
C GLU A 818 6.09 -33.91 -21.40
N VAL A 819 6.71 -34.31 -22.53
CA VAL A 819 6.37 -33.78 -23.87
C VAL A 819 5.77 -34.82 -24.81
N PHE A 820 4.87 -34.36 -25.67
CA PHE A 820 4.27 -35.15 -26.74
C PHE A 820 5.16 -35.15 -27.99
N GLY A 821 5.55 -36.34 -28.46
CA GLY A 821 6.31 -36.51 -29.71
C GLY A 821 7.06 -37.84 -29.81
N HIS A 822 7.47 -38.40 -28.68
CA HIS A 822 8.20 -39.67 -28.57
C HIS A 822 7.72 -40.46 -27.34
N LEU A 823 8.14 -41.72 -27.20
CA LEU A 823 7.87 -42.52 -25.99
C LEU A 823 9.07 -42.47 -25.03
N THR A 824 8.85 -42.78 -23.75
CA THR A 824 9.86 -42.76 -22.69
C THR A 824 11.18 -43.48 -23.04
N GLY A 825 11.14 -44.59 -23.78
CA GLY A 825 12.35 -45.31 -24.24
C GLY A 825 13.05 -44.76 -25.49
N GLU A 826 12.56 -43.66 -26.05
CA GLU A 826 13.13 -42.91 -27.19
C GLU A 826 13.72 -41.55 -26.74
N CYS A 827 13.72 -41.26 -25.44
CA CYS A 827 14.27 -40.02 -24.86
C CYS A 827 15.81 -40.06 -24.85
N ALA A 828 16.46 -38.97 -25.24
CA ALA A 828 17.91 -38.83 -25.05
C ALA A 828 18.20 -38.58 -23.55
N GLU A 829 19.14 -39.33 -22.95
CA GLU A 829 19.34 -39.32 -21.50
C GLU A 829 20.12 -38.09 -20.94
N ASP A 830 20.62 -37.21 -21.81
CA ASP A 830 21.49 -36.08 -21.45
C ASP A 830 20.87 -34.71 -21.81
N GLU A 831 19.94 -34.21 -20.98
CA GLU A 831 19.75 -32.80 -20.61
C GLU A 831 18.60 -32.69 -19.56
N TRP A 832 18.97 -32.55 -18.28
CA TRP A 832 18.08 -32.25 -17.13
C TRP A 832 18.08 -30.75 -16.83
#